data_AF-A0A538S9W1-F1
#
_entry.id   AF-A0A538S9W1-F1
#
_cell.length_a   1.000
_cell.length_b   1.000
_cell.length_c   1.000
_cell.angle_alpha   90.00
_cell.angle_beta   90.00
_cell.angle_gamma   90.00
#
_symmetry.space_group_name_H-M   'P 1'
#
loop_
_entity.id
_entity.type
_entity.pdbx_description
1 polymer ?
#
loop_
_entity_poly.entity_id
_entity_poly.type
_entity_poly.pdbx_seq_one_letter_code
_entity_poly.pdbx_strand_id
1 'polypeptide(L)'
;MHANSMQQRALTIALVAVLTAVVLCGQGHAARRDAEPNPPSSDTPFEAPRVTHLAGLHRIVSLRADSANATGAYSAPGAQGPWKDLVKGDAAGLFNFRGDLCSGWEGDGVTSPCRLDFTGEPGITERVTIPAGSVPELQSPHAVTASMWFKTSFDGPSDRYQYLLEWVQHPDPPTEGLGMSIAIHQGELIVYLAPWVPVAKVEPNTWYHVSVAKDTDLVRIYVNGERVYEGNHSHLGIQESEIVLGASTFRTFEGYGYPYNYGDFFSGSISQFELWDGTLDDDQAREVYDADRSLYRSSPRPSLQQIVSLRADRANGTGPAAGAGSPWVDLAGAPNVATLRNFNGDATSGWQGNGTPASPYRLQFDGLDDIAAIPPASVAELQNTSAFTVQMWFRAPANSASSQYQYLIEWLQAFGWDDGVGIAVQEGSLRAYLGTPLFWAPVAPVEPDAWYHFAVTKEPGEARVYVNGDRVLTAPTPNFGHQTSEIVLGASTWRGPGNYADFFGGSIAQLGIWQGAMSDSDVRDAFLADRPRYQPQATDAVSHDLPRRRGIAEQVISGRTPALSLAALPSSPAPRELVVAFTLPSSRPATLDLVDVAGRSVRRHEVGSLGPGSHTVSLGEAGSFPAGVYWLRLAQDGRWVSRRATVLH
;
A
#
# COMPACT_ATOMS: atom_id res chain seq x y z
N MET A 1 51.94 0.26 -42.23
CA MET A 1 50.47 0.46 -42.25
C MET A 1 49.79 -0.20 -41.04
N HIS A 2 50.21 0.11 -39.79
CA HIS A 2 49.71 -0.60 -38.59
C HIS A 2 49.26 0.33 -37.44
N ALA A 3 48.96 1.61 -37.73
CA ALA A 3 48.44 2.54 -36.72
C ALA A 3 46.89 2.69 -36.76
N ASN A 4 46.23 2.33 -37.87
CA ASN A 4 44.77 2.55 -38.03
C ASN A 4 43.88 1.46 -37.41
N SER A 5 44.41 0.27 -37.06
CA SER A 5 43.56 -0.84 -36.62
C SER A 5 43.15 -0.77 -35.14
N MET A 6 43.95 -0.11 -34.29
CA MET A 6 43.61 0.06 -32.86
C MET A 6 42.59 1.19 -32.64
N GLN A 7 42.68 2.31 -33.36
CA GLN A 7 41.65 3.35 -33.32
C GLN A 7 40.32 2.87 -33.92
N GLN A 8 40.35 2.10 -35.01
CA GLN A 8 39.12 1.50 -35.55
C GLN A 8 38.51 0.47 -34.60
N ARG A 9 39.31 -0.36 -33.91
CA ARG A 9 38.79 -1.30 -32.90
C ARG A 9 38.23 -0.60 -31.66
N ALA A 10 38.86 0.48 -31.19
CA ALA A 10 38.32 1.29 -30.10
C ALA A 10 37.01 2.00 -30.49
N LEU A 11 36.91 2.50 -31.73
CA LEU A 11 35.68 3.11 -32.26
C LEU A 11 34.57 2.07 -32.46
N THR A 12 34.89 0.85 -32.92
CA THR A 12 33.92 -0.24 -33.06
C THR A 12 33.47 -0.78 -31.71
N ILE A 13 34.35 -0.88 -30.71
CA ILE A 13 33.98 -1.32 -29.35
C ILE A 13 33.12 -0.26 -28.66
N ALA A 14 33.41 1.04 -28.84
CA ALA A 14 32.57 2.13 -28.35
C ALA A 14 31.20 2.18 -29.07
N LEU A 15 31.18 1.98 -30.39
CA LEU A 15 29.94 1.94 -31.17
C LEU A 15 29.08 0.71 -30.81
N VAL A 16 29.71 -0.44 -30.57
CA VAL A 16 29.03 -1.65 -30.09
C VAL A 16 28.52 -1.44 -28.67
N ALA A 17 29.27 -0.82 -27.77
CA ALA A 17 28.79 -0.50 -26.42
C ALA A 17 27.59 0.47 -26.42
N VAL A 18 27.60 1.48 -27.30
CA VAL A 18 26.46 2.41 -27.50
C VAL A 18 25.26 1.71 -28.14
N LEU A 19 25.46 0.86 -29.16
CA LEU A 19 24.36 0.06 -29.75
C LEU A 19 23.82 -0.99 -28.76
N THR A 20 24.64 -1.56 -27.89
CA THR A 20 24.20 -2.54 -26.89
C THR A 20 23.44 -1.86 -25.74
N ALA A 21 23.82 -0.64 -25.34
CA ALA A 21 23.07 0.19 -24.39
C ALA A 21 21.70 0.62 -24.95
N VAL A 22 21.64 1.01 -26.24
CA VAL A 22 20.38 1.34 -26.93
C VAL A 22 19.46 0.11 -27.05
N VAL A 23 20.02 -1.08 -27.25
CA VAL A 23 19.26 -2.35 -27.33
C VAL A 23 18.82 -2.87 -25.95
N LEU A 24 19.63 -2.68 -24.89
CA LEU A 24 19.29 -3.03 -23.51
C LEU A 24 18.24 -2.07 -22.91
N CYS A 25 18.34 -0.75 -23.14
CA CYS A 25 17.26 0.19 -22.85
C CYS A 25 15.99 -0.17 -23.63
N GLY A 26 16.12 -0.54 -24.91
CA GLY A 26 15.00 -0.93 -25.76
C GLY A 26 14.28 -2.22 -25.35
N GLN A 27 14.92 -3.17 -24.67
CA GLN A 27 14.28 -4.43 -24.23
C GLN A 27 13.71 -4.31 -22.80
N GLY A 28 14.39 -3.60 -21.90
CA GLY A 28 13.95 -3.37 -20.52
C GLY A 28 12.81 -2.35 -20.40
N HIS A 29 12.84 -1.25 -21.17
CA HIS A 29 11.79 -0.24 -21.16
C HIS A 29 10.61 -0.55 -22.10
N ALA A 30 10.82 -1.28 -23.21
CA ALA A 30 9.70 -1.71 -24.04
C ALA A 30 8.86 -2.80 -23.36
N ALA A 31 9.47 -3.71 -22.58
CA ALA A 31 8.73 -4.65 -21.75
C ALA A 31 7.91 -3.97 -20.62
N ARG A 32 8.25 -2.73 -20.24
CA ARG A 32 7.46 -1.88 -19.31
C ARG A 32 6.20 -1.29 -19.95
N ARG A 33 6.07 -1.31 -21.30
CA ARG A 33 4.89 -0.83 -22.04
C ARG A 33 3.70 -1.81 -22.00
N ASP A 34 3.97 -3.11 -21.90
CA ASP A 34 2.95 -4.15 -22.09
C ASP A 34 2.10 -4.44 -20.84
N ALA A 35 2.25 -3.64 -19.77
CA ALA A 35 1.52 -3.78 -18.51
C ALA A 35 0.66 -2.54 -18.15
N GLU A 36 0.42 -1.61 -19.08
CA GLU A 36 -0.38 -0.41 -18.82
C GLU A 36 -1.88 -0.65 -19.12
N PRO A 37 -2.79 -0.54 -18.13
CA PRO A 37 -4.21 -0.61 -18.38
C PRO A 37 -4.75 0.70 -18.97
N ASN A 38 -5.61 0.59 -19.99
CA ASN A 38 -6.26 1.73 -20.64
C ASN A 38 -7.16 2.52 -19.65
N PRO A 39 -7.13 3.87 -19.65
CA PRO A 39 -8.17 4.65 -19.03
C PRO A 39 -9.45 4.67 -19.90
N PRO A 40 -10.65 4.75 -19.28
CA PRO A 40 -11.91 4.68 -20.01
C PRO A 40 -12.23 5.97 -20.78
N SER A 41 -12.99 5.83 -21.88
CA SER A 41 -13.45 6.91 -22.75
C SER A 41 -14.36 7.91 -22.02
N SER A 42 -14.19 9.19 -22.34
CA SER A 42 -14.96 10.32 -21.80
C SER A 42 -16.42 10.32 -22.29
N ASP A 43 -17.31 9.67 -21.53
CA ASP A 43 -18.76 9.92 -21.60
C ASP A 43 -19.44 9.50 -20.28
N THR A 44 -19.65 10.45 -19.37
CA THR A 44 -20.71 10.36 -18.34
C THR A 44 -21.28 11.74 -18.00
N PRO A 45 -22.59 11.85 -17.72
CA PRO A 45 -23.31 13.12 -17.65
C PRO A 45 -23.18 13.81 -16.27
N PHE A 46 -23.19 15.14 -16.36
CA PHE A 46 -23.22 16.20 -15.33
C PHE A 46 -23.64 15.77 -13.89
N GLU A 47 -22.67 15.69 -12.98
CA GLU A 47 -22.86 15.57 -11.53
C GLU A 47 -23.14 16.97 -10.93
N ALA A 48 -24.01 17.05 -9.91
CA ALA A 48 -24.39 18.30 -9.23
C ALA A 48 -23.15 19.04 -8.65
N PRO A 49 -23.19 20.38 -8.47
CA PRO A 49 -22.00 21.15 -8.11
C PRO A 49 -21.46 20.69 -6.75
N ARG A 50 -20.25 20.10 -6.78
CA ARG A 50 -19.50 19.76 -5.57
C ARG A 50 -19.13 21.05 -4.83
N VAL A 51 -19.36 21.08 -3.52
CA VAL A 51 -18.80 22.11 -2.65
C VAL A 51 -17.30 21.86 -2.63
N THR A 52 -16.51 22.81 -3.13
CA THR A 52 -15.04 22.72 -3.08
C THR A 52 -14.55 23.09 -1.68
N HIS A 53 -13.73 22.23 -1.08
CA HIS A 53 -13.06 22.46 0.19
C HIS A 53 -11.82 23.34 0.02
N LEU A 54 -11.39 23.64 -1.21
CA LEU A 54 -10.22 24.48 -1.53
C LEU A 54 -10.43 25.98 -1.31
N ALA A 55 -11.58 26.39 -0.77
CA ALA A 55 -11.87 27.79 -0.49
C ALA A 55 -10.84 28.40 0.48
N GLY A 56 -10.13 29.43 0.01
CA GLY A 56 -9.10 30.12 0.80
C GLY A 56 -7.65 29.69 0.50
N LEU A 57 -7.44 28.71 -0.37
CA LEU A 57 -6.11 28.35 -0.88
C LEU A 57 -5.92 28.89 -2.30
N HIS A 58 -4.69 29.33 -2.61
CA HIS A 58 -4.33 29.85 -3.92
C HIS A 58 -3.18 29.03 -4.52
N ARG A 59 -3.35 28.54 -5.75
CA ARG A 59 -2.25 27.93 -6.50
C ARG A 59 -1.24 29.03 -6.88
N ILE A 60 0.03 28.80 -6.56
CA ILE A 60 1.17 29.67 -6.87
C ILE A 60 1.86 29.21 -8.16
N VAL A 61 2.00 27.89 -8.32
CA VAL A 61 2.59 27.23 -9.48
C VAL A 61 1.72 26.04 -9.83
N SER A 62 1.47 25.82 -11.12
CA SER A 62 0.79 24.64 -11.63
C SER A 62 1.43 24.17 -12.94
N LEU A 63 2.23 23.11 -12.85
CA LEU A 63 2.82 22.42 -13.99
C LEU A 63 2.03 21.13 -14.23
N ARG A 64 1.38 21.00 -15.39
CA ARG A 64 0.69 19.77 -15.79
C ARG A 64 1.13 19.27 -17.15
N ALA A 65 1.38 17.98 -17.29
CA ALA A 65 1.88 17.39 -18.53
C ALA A 65 0.79 17.34 -19.62
N ASP A 66 -0.47 17.20 -19.23
CA ASP A 66 -1.65 17.27 -20.13
C ASP A 66 -1.89 18.68 -20.70
N SER A 67 -1.23 19.70 -20.14
CA SER A 67 -1.29 21.11 -20.53
C SER A 67 0.11 21.74 -20.58
N ALA A 68 1.12 20.96 -20.93
CA ALA A 68 2.54 21.33 -20.81
C ALA A 68 2.92 22.61 -21.58
N ASN A 69 2.21 22.92 -22.68
CA ASN A 69 2.42 24.14 -23.48
C ASN A 69 1.39 25.25 -23.19
N ALA A 70 0.63 25.14 -22.09
CA ALA A 70 -0.52 25.96 -21.67
C ALA A 70 -1.84 25.76 -22.42
N THR A 71 -1.86 25.03 -23.54
CA THR A 71 -3.10 24.70 -24.27
C THR A 71 -3.35 23.20 -24.40
N GLY A 72 -2.33 22.37 -24.17
CA GLY A 72 -2.41 20.92 -24.17
C GLY A 72 -1.05 20.28 -23.95
N ALA A 73 -1.00 18.95 -24.07
CA ALA A 73 0.25 18.19 -24.06
C ALA A 73 1.11 18.53 -25.28
N TYR A 74 2.40 18.22 -25.20
CA TYR A 74 3.25 18.19 -26.39
C TYR A 74 2.83 17.00 -27.28
N SER A 75 2.72 17.25 -28.58
CA SER A 75 2.04 16.34 -29.53
C SER A 75 2.79 15.03 -29.82
N ALA A 76 4.01 14.86 -29.32
CA ALA A 76 4.82 13.67 -29.49
C ALA A 76 5.91 13.62 -28.42
N PRO A 77 6.53 12.45 -28.19
CA PRO A 77 7.71 12.37 -27.36
C PRO A 77 8.80 13.33 -27.80
N GLY A 78 9.43 13.97 -26.82
CA GLY A 78 10.41 15.00 -27.12
C GLY A 78 10.91 15.76 -25.91
N ALA A 79 12.02 16.44 -26.09
CA ALA A 79 12.58 17.37 -25.11
C ALA A 79 12.05 18.80 -25.32
N GLN A 80 10.84 18.93 -25.90
CA GLN A 80 10.22 20.22 -26.14
C GLN A 80 10.00 20.93 -24.80
N GLY A 81 10.14 22.25 -24.78
CA GLY A 81 9.99 23.02 -23.55
C GLY A 81 9.87 24.49 -23.88
N PRO A 82 9.60 25.33 -22.88
CA PRO A 82 9.54 25.02 -21.44
C PRO A 82 8.19 24.48 -20.94
N TRP A 83 8.15 23.85 -19.76
CA TRP A 83 6.90 23.42 -19.11
C TRP A 83 6.17 24.65 -18.56
N LYS A 84 5.01 24.98 -19.12
CA LYS A 84 4.27 26.19 -18.78
C LYS A 84 3.62 26.09 -17.41
N ASP A 85 3.83 27.12 -16.59
CA ASP A 85 3.04 27.37 -15.39
C ASP A 85 1.67 27.91 -15.79
N LEU A 86 0.62 27.18 -15.41
CA LEU A 86 -0.77 27.52 -15.71
C LEU A 86 -1.31 28.65 -14.80
N VAL A 87 -0.56 29.04 -13.76
CA VAL A 87 -0.90 30.18 -12.89
C VAL A 87 -0.32 31.47 -13.43
N LYS A 88 1.02 31.56 -13.54
CA LYS A 88 1.71 32.82 -13.87
C LYS A 88 2.03 32.95 -15.37
N GLY A 89 1.99 31.86 -16.14
CA GLY A 89 2.34 31.82 -17.58
C GLY A 89 3.84 31.79 -17.87
N ASP A 90 4.66 32.07 -16.86
CA ASP A 90 6.10 31.82 -16.85
C ASP A 90 6.37 30.32 -16.96
N ALA A 91 7.59 29.95 -17.33
CA ALA A 91 7.85 28.57 -17.74
C ALA A 91 9.04 27.97 -17.00
N ALA A 92 8.84 26.74 -16.53
CA ALA A 92 9.89 25.96 -15.91
C ALA A 92 10.84 25.40 -16.98
N GLY A 93 12.14 25.59 -16.78
CA GLY A 93 13.16 25.17 -17.71
C GLY A 93 13.34 23.65 -17.69
N LEU A 94 13.41 23.04 -18.88
CA LEU A 94 13.76 21.63 -19.05
C LEU A 94 15.23 21.54 -19.43
N PHE A 95 15.99 20.72 -18.70
CA PHE A 95 17.42 20.57 -18.93
C PHE A 95 17.77 19.12 -19.19
N ASN A 96 18.57 18.90 -20.24
CA ASN A 96 19.23 17.62 -20.56
C ASN A 96 18.31 16.43 -20.88
N PHE A 97 17.03 16.67 -21.18
CA PHE A 97 16.15 15.65 -21.76
C PHE A 97 16.56 15.33 -23.20
N ARG A 98 16.58 14.05 -23.57
CA ARG A 98 16.96 13.55 -24.90
C ARG A 98 15.81 13.63 -25.91
N GLY A 99 14.57 13.56 -25.43
CA GLY A 99 13.37 13.53 -26.28
C GLY A 99 13.19 12.19 -26.98
N ASP A 100 13.51 11.11 -26.28
CA ASP A 100 13.33 9.73 -26.72
C ASP A 100 12.41 8.98 -25.76
N LEU A 101 12.18 7.69 -26.03
CA LEU A 101 11.24 6.85 -25.28
C LEU A 101 11.61 6.62 -23.81
N CYS A 102 12.78 7.06 -23.37
CA CYS A 102 13.25 6.94 -21.99
C CYS A 102 13.38 8.31 -21.30
N SER A 103 13.28 9.40 -22.05
CA SER A 103 13.68 10.74 -21.61
C SER A 103 12.89 11.82 -22.34
N GLY A 104 12.04 12.54 -21.62
CA GLY A 104 11.24 13.64 -22.17
C GLY A 104 9.74 13.39 -22.07
N TRP A 105 8.97 14.19 -22.80
CA TRP A 105 7.51 14.08 -22.79
C TRP A 105 7.07 12.72 -23.31
N GLU A 106 6.06 12.14 -22.67
CA GLU A 106 5.49 10.86 -23.04
C GLU A 106 3.99 10.83 -22.72
N GLY A 107 3.30 9.87 -23.31
CA GLY A 107 1.87 9.64 -23.10
C GLY A 107 0.96 10.50 -23.97
N ASP A 108 -0.18 9.94 -24.34
CA ASP A 108 -1.20 10.56 -25.18
C ASP A 108 -2.42 11.06 -24.38
N GLY A 109 -2.44 10.81 -23.07
CA GLY A 109 -3.56 11.15 -22.17
C GLY A 109 -4.80 10.29 -22.36
N VAL A 110 -4.75 9.28 -23.24
CA VAL A 110 -5.89 8.42 -23.59
C VAL A 110 -5.58 6.94 -23.39
N THR A 111 -4.40 6.48 -23.74
CA THR A 111 -3.91 5.12 -23.50
C THR A 111 -2.83 5.09 -22.44
N SER A 112 -2.05 6.17 -22.32
CA SER A 112 -1.00 6.34 -21.34
C SER A 112 -1.00 7.78 -20.82
N PRO A 113 -0.88 8.03 -19.50
CA PRO A 113 -0.96 9.37 -18.96
C PRO A 113 0.13 10.28 -19.53
N CYS A 114 -0.23 11.52 -19.89
CA CYS A 114 0.74 12.55 -20.26
C CYS A 114 1.70 12.77 -19.08
N ARG A 115 3.01 12.73 -19.33
CA ARG A 115 4.05 12.81 -18.30
C ARG A 115 5.39 13.27 -18.88
N LEU A 116 6.30 13.66 -18.00
CA LEU A 116 7.71 13.89 -18.31
C LEU A 116 8.55 12.76 -17.70
N ASP A 117 9.22 11.98 -18.54
CA ASP A 117 10.05 10.84 -18.14
C ASP A 117 11.50 11.27 -17.86
N PHE A 118 12.01 10.83 -16.70
CA PHE A 118 13.35 11.01 -16.19
C PHE A 118 14.05 9.64 -16.17
N THR A 119 15.19 9.55 -16.83
CA THR A 119 15.94 8.29 -16.95
C THR A 119 16.57 7.88 -15.62
N GLY A 120 17.11 8.86 -14.89
CA GLY A 120 18.00 8.63 -13.74
C GLY A 120 19.31 7.90 -14.10
N GLU A 121 19.66 7.85 -15.40
CA GLU A 121 20.88 7.22 -15.92
C GLU A 121 22.13 7.97 -15.41
N PRO A 122 23.16 7.26 -14.92
CA PRO A 122 24.40 7.90 -14.50
C PRO A 122 25.02 8.76 -15.62
N GLY A 123 25.31 10.02 -15.31
CA GLY A 123 25.89 10.98 -16.26
C GLY A 123 24.86 11.78 -17.06
N ILE A 124 23.58 11.41 -16.99
CA ILE A 124 22.47 12.23 -17.46
C ILE A 124 21.96 13.08 -16.29
N THR A 125 21.77 14.37 -16.52
CA THR A 125 21.45 15.36 -15.47
C THR A 125 20.12 16.05 -15.76
N GLU A 126 19.12 15.23 -16.07
CA GLU A 126 17.74 15.64 -16.34
C GLU A 126 17.11 16.29 -15.12
N ARG A 127 16.49 17.45 -15.35
CA ARG A 127 15.79 18.18 -14.30
C ARG A 127 14.87 19.23 -14.89
N VAL A 128 13.87 19.60 -14.11
CA VAL A 128 13.05 20.79 -14.33
C VAL A 128 13.44 21.84 -13.30
N THR A 129 13.64 23.10 -13.70
CA THR A 129 13.96 24.18 -12.76
C THR A 129 13.00 25.35 -12.85
N ILE A 130 12.68 25.92 -11.69
CA ILE A 130 12.08 27.24 -11.54
C ILE A 130 13.13 28.14 -10.89
N PRO A 131 13.43 29.33 -11.44
CA PRO A 131 14.58 30.13 -10.99
C PRO A 131 14.56 30.46 -9.49
N ALA A 132 15.75 30.55 -8.89
CA ALA A 132 15.93 30.97 -7.50
C ALA A 132 15.26 32.33 -7.23
N GLY A 133 14.59 32.46 -6.08
CA GLY A 133 13.94 33.71 -5.68
C GLY A 133 12.75 34.15 -6.54
N SER A 134 12.33 33.35 -7.53
CA SER A 134 11.31 33.77 -8.51
C SER A 134 9.87 33.56 -8.03
N VAL A 135 9.66 32.85 -6.92
CA VAL A 135 8.35 32.68 -6.29
C VAL A 135 8.24 33.66 -5.11
N PRO A 136 7.54 34.80 -5.25
CA PRO A 136 7.50 35.85 -4.23
C PRO A 136 6.95 35.38 -2.89
N GLU A 137 5.97 34.47 -2.93
CA GLU A 137 5.35 33.88 -1.76
C GLU A 137 6.43 33.18 -0.91
N LEU A 138 7.32 32.40 -1.55
CA LEU A 138 8.40 31.65 -0.89
C LEU A 138 9.60 32.51 -0.44
N GLN A 139 9.51 33.84 -0.44
CA GLN A 139 10.60 34.72 0.03
C GLN A 139 10.49 35.08 1.52
N SER A 140 9.51 34.51 2.22
CA SER A 140 9.39 34.54 3.67
C SER A 140 8.80 33.21 4.17
N PRO A 141 9.14 32.72 5.37
CA PRO A 141 8.52 31.50 5.91
C PRO A 141 7.02 31.72 6.12
N HIS A 142 6.19 30.96 5.40
CA HIS A 142 4.74 30.95 5.51
C HIS A 142 4.20 29.57 5.13
N ALA A 143 2.93 29.33 5.46
CA ALA A 143 2.22 28.10 5.13
C ALA A 143 2.27 27.80 3.63
N VAL A 144 2.72 26.61 3.24
CA VAL A 144 2.85 26.19 1.85
C VAL A 144 2.58 24.70 1.69
N THR A 145 1.95 24.31 0.59
CA THR A 145 1.83 22.90 0.20
C THR A 145 2.46 22.64 -1.15
N ALA A 146 3.38 21.67 -1.20
CA ALA A 146 3.86 21.09 -2.46
C ALA A 146 3.09 19.81 -2.75
N SER A 147 2.50 19.70 -3.95
CA SER A 147 1.74 18.54 -4.40
C SER A 147 2.25 18.02 -5.73
N MET A 148 2.32 16.71 -5.93
CA MET A 148 2.77 16.15 -7.21
C MET A 148 2.20 14.77 -7.50
N TRP A 149 2.04 14.48 -8.79
CA TRP A 149 1.85 13.14 -9.32
C TRP A 149 3.14 12.64 -9.93
N PHE A 150 3.62 11.50 -9.43
CA PHE A 150 4.84 10.85 -9.93
C PHE A 150 4.64 9.35 -10.10
N LYS A 151 5.36 8.76 -11.05
CA LYS A 151 5.47 7.31 -11.24
C LYS A 151 6.89 6.89 -10.92
N THR A 152 7.06 5.88 -10.08
CA THR A 152 8.37 5.26 -9.87
C THR A 152 8.78 4.44 -11.09
N SER A 153 10.08 4.33 -11.38
CA SER A 153 10.56 3.42 -12.45
C SER A 153 11.75 2.53 -12.04
N PHE A 154 11.94 2.35 -10.73
CA PHE A 154 12.99 1.47 -10.18
C PHE A 154 12.57 -0.01 -10.21
N ASP A 155 13.53 -0.94 -10.36
CA ASP A 155 13.28 -2.40 -10.34
C ASP A 155 13.28 -3.01 -8.93
N GLY A 156 13.47 -2.19 -7.91
CA GLY A 156 13.35 -2.50 -6.49
C GLY A 156 13.94 -1.40 -5.60
N PRO A 157 13.90 -1.55 -4.26
CA PRO A 157 14.57 -0.66 -3.32
C PRO A 157 16.02 -0.38 -3.72
N SER A 158 16.41 0.90 -3.71
CA SER A 158 17.78 1.34 -4.03
C SER A 158 18.36 2.12 -2.86
N ASP A 159 19.64 1.91 -2.55
CA ASP A 159 20.38 2.71 -1.56
C ASP A 159 20.73 4.12 -2.09
N ARG A 160 20.38 4.45 -3.34
CA ARG A 160 20.51 5.82 -3.85
C ARG A 160 19.30 6.65 -3.45
N TYR A 161 19.57 7.90 -3.06
CA TYR A 161 18.53 8.91 -3.04
C TYR A 161 18.11 9.23 -4.48
N GLN A 162 16.81 9.38 -4.67
CA GLN A 162 16.20 9.82 -5.92
C GLN A 162 15.27 10.99 -5.59
N TYR A 163 15.74 12.21 -5.85
CA TYR A 163 15.03 13.42 -5.45
C TYR A 163 13.89 13.74 -6.42
N LEU A 164 12.66 13.76 -5.90
CA LEU A 164 11.48 14.17 -6.65
C LEU A 164 11.39 15.69 -6.74
N LEU A 165 11.62 16.36 -5.61
CA LEU A 165 11.51 17.81 -5.45
C LEU A 165 12.54 18.30 -4.44
N GLU A 166 13.18 19.43 -4.76
CA GLU A 166 13.95 20.18 -3.78
C GLU A 166 13.88 21.70 -3.99
N TRP A 167 13.69 22.43 -2.90
CA TRP A 167 14.25 23.79 -2.74
C TRP A 167 14.72 23.97 -1.29
N VAL A 168 15.79 24.74 -1.10
CA VAL A 168 16.40 24.97 0.20
C VAL A 168 16.75 26.43 0.43
N GLN A 169 16.75 26.81 1.71
CA GLN A 169 17.38 28.00 2.27
C GLN A 169 18.84 27.69 2.60
N HIS A 170 19.73 28.67 2.42
CA HIS A 170 21.19 28.64 2.45
C HIS A 170 21.79 27.83 3.64
N PRO A 171 22.97 27.20 3.48
CA PRO A 171 23.56 26.29 4.46
C PRO A 171 24.42 26.91 5.56
N ASP A 172 24.26 28.20 5.87
CA ASP A 172 24.91 28.71 7.09
C ASP A 172 24.17 28.12 8.31
N PRO A 173 24.86 27.54 9.32
CA PRO A 173 24.19 27.11 10.55
C PRO A 173 23.59 28.36 11.21
N PRO A 174 22.26 28.53 11.28
CA PRO A 174 21.24 27.54 11.68
C PRO A 174 20.17 27.15 10.63
N THR A 175 20.30 27.53 9.36
CA THR A 175 19.25 27.36 8.33
C THR A 175 19.43 26.15 7.41
N GLU A 176 20.39 25.27 7.73
CA GLU A 176 20.75 24.11 6.92
C GLU A 176 19.55 23.19 6.62
N GLY A 177 19.25 23.03 5.34
CA GLY A 177 18.21 22.15 4.82
C GLY A 177 16.78 22.63 5.04
N LEU A 178 16.56 23.84 5.57
CA LEU A 178 15.22 24.43 5.66
C LEU A 178 14.64 24.59 4.26
N GLY A 179 13.37 24.25 4.08
CA GLY A 179 12.70 24.28 2.78
C GLY A 179 11.84 23.04 2.56
N MET A 180 11.96 22.44 1.39
CA MET A 180 11.23 21.24 1.03
C MET A 180 12.11 20.31 0.22
N SER A 181 12.34 19.11 0.75
CA SER A 181 12.98 18.03 0.02
C SER A 181 12.11 16.77 0.13
N ILE A 182 11.78 16.20 -1.02
CA ILE A 182 11.01 14.97 -1.17
C ILE A 182 11.84 14.02 -2.04
N ALA A 183 12.10 12.82 -1.54
CA ALA A 183 12.93 11.85 -2.25
C ALA A 183 12.39 10.42 -2.06
N ILE A 184 12.96 9.50 -2.82
CA ILE A 184 12.80 8.06 -2.61
C ILE A 184 14.15 7.49 -2.21
N HIS A 185 14.17 6.65 -1.19
CA HIS A 185 15.35 5.94 -0.72
C HIS A 185 14.92 4.59 -0.14
N GLN A 186 15.61 3.50 -0.50
CA GLN A 186 15.34 2.15 -0.02
C GLN A 186 13.88 1.69 -0.20
N GLY A 187 13.22 2.15 -1.28
CA GLY A 187 11.82 1.79 -1.58
C GLY A 187 10.81 2.54 -0.71
N GLU A 188 11.24 3.57 0.01
CA GLU A 188 10.39 4.44 0.80
C GLU A 188 10.38 5.85 0.21
N LEU A 189 9.19 6.43 0.11
CA LEU A 189 9.02 7.87 -0.05
C LEU A 189 9.41 8.52 1.29
N ILE A 190 10.32 9.47 1.22
CA ILE A 190 10.89 10.17 2.37
C ILE A 190 10.75 11.68 2.20
N VAL A 191 10.53 12.37 3.31
CA VAL A 191 10.43 13.85 3.36
C VAL A 191 11.43 14.37 4.39
N TYR A 192 12.17 15.42 4.04
CA TYR A 192 13.15 15.99 4.95
C TYR A 192 12.50 16.94 5.95
N LEU A 193 12.62 16.59 7.24
CA LEU A 193 12.16 17.35 8.40
C LEU A 193 13.27 17.50 9.46
N ALA A 194 14.53 17.28 9.06
CA ALA A 194 15.70 17.18 9.94
C ALA A 194 15.49 16.20 11.12
N PRO A 195 15.54 14.87 10.91
CA PRO A 195 16.10 14.16 9.76
C PRO A 195 15.06 13.80 8.66
N TRP A 196 15.48 13.00 7.68
CA TRP A 196 14.57 12.33 6.74
C TRP A 196 13.56 11.45 7.47
N VAL A 197 12.28 11.59 7.11
CA VAL A 197 11.16 10.82 7.65
C VAL A 197 10.58 9.94 6.53
N PRO A 198 10.54 8.61 6.68
CA PRO A 198 9.81 7.73 5.78
C PRO A 198 8.30 7.91 5.99
N VAL A 199 7.57 8.11 4.89
CA VAL A 199 6.14 8.41 4.93
C VAL A 199 5.28 7.38 4.21
N ALA A 200 5.84 6.65 3.24
CA ALA A 200 5.15 5.54 2.58
C ALA A 200 6.16 4.59 1.91
N LYS A 201 5.79 3.32 1.81
CA LYS A 201 6.47 2.40 0.88
C LYS A 201 6.00 2.68 -0.55
N VAL A 202 6.92 2.63 -1.49
CA VAL A 202 6.63 2.78 -2.91
C VAL A 202 7.01 1.51 -3.65
N GLU A 203 6.20 1.16 -4.63
CA GLU A 203 6.38 -0.02 -5.49
C GLU A 203 6.95 0.41 -6.84
N PRO A 204 7.67 -0.47 -7.55
CA PRO A 204 8.06 -0.26 -8.94
C PRO A 204 6.88 0.12 -9.85
N ASN A 205 7.14 0.96 -10.86
CA ASN A 205 6.21 1.26 -11.96
C ASN A 205 4.81 1.72 -11.52
N THR A 206 4.70 2.39 -10.37
CA THR A 206 3.42 2.71 -9.74
C THR A 206 3.26 4.22 -9.61
N TRP A 207 2.08 4.73 -9.98
CA TRP A 207 1.70 6.13 -9.80
C TRP A 207 1.36 6.41 -8.35
N TYR A 208 1.89 7.50 -7.81
CA TYR A 208 1.58 8.03 -6.49
C TYR A 208 1.26 9.51 -6.60
N HIS A 209 0.39 9.96 -5.70
CA HIS A 209 0.23 11.37 -5.40
C HIS A 209 0.84 11.65 -4.02
N VAL A 210 1.61 12.71 -3.89
CA VAL A 210 2.10 13.18 -2.58
C VAL A 210 1.78 14.65 -2.42
N SER A 211 1.30 15.02 -1.23
CA SER A 211 1.17 16.42 -0.80
C SER A 211 1.91 16.61 0.52
N VAL A 212 2.84 17.56 0.57
CA VAL A 212 3.55 17.95 1.79
C VAL A 212 3.15 19.37 2.14
N ALA A 213 2.30 19.50 3.16
CA ALA A 213 1.81 20.77 3.69
C ALA A 213 2.65 21.16 4.90
N LYS A 214 3.39 22.27 4.81
CA LYS A 214 4.24 22.80 5.89
C LYS A 214 3.74 24.19 6.29
N ASP A 215 3.60 24.41 7.59
CA ASP A 215 3.48 25.71 8.24
C ASP A 215 4.61 25.84 9.28
N THR A 216 4.74 26.99 9.91
CA THR A 216 5.73 27.32 10.94
C THR A 216 5.83 26.25 12.04
N ASP A 217 4.70 25.76 12.55
CA ASP A 217 4.65 24.81 13.68
C ASP A 217 3.99 23.46 13.32
N LEU A 218 3.68 23.22 12.06
CA LEU A 218 2.90 22.05 11.64
C LEU A 218 3.35 21.53 10.28
N VAL A 219 3.44 20.22 10.15
CA VAL A 219 3.58 19.54 8.86
C VAL A 219 2.59 18.40 8.78
N ARG A 220 1.89 18.31 7.64
CA ARG A 220 1.08 17.15 7.26
C ARG A 220 1.56 16.61 5.94
N ILE A 221 1.67 15.30 5.85
CA ILE A 221 2.09 14.62 4.63
C ILE A 221 1.00 13.66 4.25
N TYR A 222 0.58 13.76 3.00
CA TYR A 222 -0.48 12.97 2.41
C TYR A 222 0.09 12.14 1.27
N VAL A 223 -0.27 10.88 1.22
CA VAL A 223 0.02 9.99 0.09
C VAL A 223 -1.30 9.45 -0.43
N ASN A 224 -1.56 9.64 -1.72
CA ASN A 224 -2.81 9.26 -2.39
C ASN A 224 -4.06 9.82 -1.69
N GLY A 225 -3.98 11.08 -1.21
CA GLY A 225 -5.09 11.77 -0.54
C GLY A 225 -5.32 11.34 0.92
N GLU A 226 -4.47 10.49 1.49
CA GLU A 226 -4.55 10.08 2.90
C GLU A 226 -3.40 10.67 3.71
N ARG A 227 -3.70 11.20 4.91
CA ARG A 227 -2.68 11.68 5.84
C ARG A 227 -1.88 10.51 6.41
N VAL A 228 -0.62 10.42 6.03
CA VAL A 228 0.34 9.42 6.50
C VAL A 228 1.26 9.93 7.60
N TYR A 229 1.36 11.25 7.76
CA TYR A 229 2.19 11.87 8.79
C TYR A 229 1.60 13.21 9.26
N GLU A 230 1.74 13.49 10.55
CA GLU A 230 1.55 14.81 11.15
C GLU A 230 2.66 15.04 12.19
N GLY A 231 3.22 16.25 12.21
CA GLY A 231 4.25 16.62 13.19
C GLY A 231 4.39 18.13 13.34
N ASN A 232 5.15 18.54 14.34
CA ASN A 232 5.35 19.96 14.70
C ASN A 232 6.72 20.54 14.31
N HIS A 233 7.55 19.75 13.61
CA HIS A 233 8.86 20.16 13.12
C HIS A 233 8.80 20.18 11.58
N SER A 234 8.29 21.27 11.02
CA SER A 234 8.09 21.37 9.57
C SER A 234 9.40 21.52 8.80
N HIS A 235 10.46 22.02 9.45
CA HIS A 235 11.72 22.37 8.80
C HIS A 235 11.49 23.29 7.58
N LEU A 236 10.52 24.20 7.72
CA LEU A 236 10.09 25.16 6.70
C LEU A 236 11.18 26.21 6.46
N GLY A 237 11.34 26.62 5.20
CA GLY A 237 12.32 27.62 4.78
C GLY A 237 11.88 28.35 3.52
N ILE A 238 12.68 29.34 3.13
CA ILE A 238 12.45 30.15 1.92
C ILE A 238 13.11 29.53 0.68
N GLN A 239 12.74 30.02 -0.49
CA GLN A 239 13.24 29.56 -1.79
C GLN A 239 14.45 30.38 -2.25
N GLU A 240 15.61 30.14 -1.62
CA GLU A 240 16.88 30.73 -2.05
C GLU A 240 17.56 29.92 -3.17
N SER A 241 17.38 28.60 -3.21
CA SER A 241 17.74 27.79 -4.36
C SER A 241 16.69 27.88 -5.48
N GLU A 242 16.99 27.33 -6.66
CA GLU A 242 15.94 26.95 -7.60
C GLU A 242 14.97 25.95 -6.96
N ILE A 243 13.71 25.94 -7.41
CA ILE A 243 12.85 24.77 -7.21
C ILE A 243 13.22 23.78 -8.30
N VAL A 244 13.61 22.57 -7.91
CA VAL A 244 14.06 21.54 -8.84
C VAL A 244 13.18 20.31 -8.72
N LEU A 245 12.70 19.83 -9.87
CA LEU A 245 12.07 18.52 -9.98
C LEU A 245 13.06 17.54 -10.60
N GLY A 246 13.18 16.36 -9.99
CA GLY A 246 13.98 15.25 -10.48
C GLY A 246 15.47 15.26 -10.12
N ALA A 247 15.93 16.19 -9.26
CA ALA A 247 17.31 16.23 -8.78
C ALA A 247 17.45 17.00 -7.47
N SER A 248 18.52 16.74 -6.72
CA SER A 248 18.96 17.56 -5.60
C SER A 248 19.73 18.79 -6.08
N THR A 249 19.52 19.91 -5.39
CA THR A 249 20.28 21.17 -5.42
C THR A 249 21.32 21.28 -4.31
N PHE A 250 21.26 20.46 -3.25
CA PHE A 250 22.12 20.59 -2.06
C PHE A 250 23.62 20.65 -2.39
N ARG A 251 24.09 19.85 -3.35
CA ARG A 251 25.51 19.81 -3.76
C ARG A 251 26.01 21.09 -4.41
N THR A 252 25.13 22.04 -4.76
CA THR A 252 25.53 23.37 -5.25
C THR A 252 26.19 24.23 -4.18
N PHE A 253 26.05 23.88 -2.90
CA PHE A 253 26.52 24.71 -1.78
C PHE A 253 27.73 24.14 -1.00
N GLU A 254 28.14 22.88 -1.21
CA GLU A 254 29.29 22.26 -0.51
C GLU A 254 30.68 22.72 -1.01
N GLY A 255 30.77 23.80 -1.80
CA GLY A 255 32.06 24.38 -2.20
C GLY A 255 32.85 23.60 -3.27
N TYR A 256 32.26 22.58 -3.90
CA TYR A 256 32.79 21.99 -5.14
C TYR A 256 32.66 23.03 -6.28
N GLY A 257 33.76 23.66 -6.67
CA GLY A 257 33.75 24.88 -7.51
C GLY A 257 33.14 24.78 -8.93
N TYR A 258 32.33 25.79 -9.29
CA TYR A 258 31.80 26.21 -10.61
C TYR A 258 30.77 25.32 -11.33
N PRO A 259 29.88 25.95 -12.13
CA PRO A 259 28.43 25.96 -11.92
C PRO A 259 27.77 24.59 -12.22
N TYR A 260 26.69 24.25 -11.50
CA TYR A 260 25.82 23.06 -11.70
C TYR A 260 26.26 21.74 -11.01
N ASN A 261 26.24 21.70 -9.68
CA ASN A 261 26.27 20.42 -8.95
C ASN A 261 24.86 20.00 -8.53
N TYR A 262 24.02 19.60 -9.49
CA TYR A 262 22.82 18.83 -9.16
C TYR A 262 23.23 17.36 -8.96
N GLY A 263 22.52 16.63 -8.10
CA GLY A 263 22.86 15.24 -7.80
C GLY A 263 21.63 14.39 -7.52
N ASP A 264 21.85 13.08 -7.34
CA ASP A 264 20.84 12.15 -6.83
C ASP A 264 19.54 12.18 -7.65
N PHE A 265 19.72 12.09 -8.97
CA PHE A 265 18.68 12.22 -9.99
C PHE A 265 17.61 11.14 -9.87
N PHE A 266 16.37 11.56 -10.10
CA PHE A 266 15.19 10.71 -10.14
C PHE A 266 15.15 9.83 -11.37
N SER A 267 14.73 8.58 -11.19
CA SER A 267 14.30 7.68 -12.26
C SER A 267 12.81 7.44 -12.12
N GLY A 268 12.04 7.94 -13.09
CA GLY A 268 10.59 7.80 -13.09
C GLY A 268 9.91 8.82 -13.96
N SER A 269 8.64 9.08 -13.68
CA SER A 269 7.84 10.05 -14.40
C SER A 269 7.26 11.08 -13.44
N ILE A 270 7.15 12.33 -13.88
CA ILE A 270 6.37 13.36 -13.18
C ILE A 270 5.33 13.90 -14.15
N SER A 271 4.05 13.87 -13.76
CA SER A 271 2.95 14.38 -14.59
C SER A 271 2.41 15.71 -14.12
N GLN A 272 2.53 16.00 -12.82
CA GLN A 272 1.99 17.22 -12.24
C GLN A 272 2.85 17.66 -11.07
N PHE A 273 3.07 18.95 -10.97
CA PHE A 273 3.63 19.61 -9.79
C PHE A 273 2.84 20.89 -9.54
N GLU A 274 2.39 21.05 -8.31
CA GLU A 274 1.66 22.23 -7.86
C GLU A 274 2.25 22.75 -6.54
N LEU A 275 2.25 24.06 -6.42
CA LEU A 275 2.57 24.76 -5.18
C LEU A 275 1.36 25.60 -4.78
N TRP A 276 0.97 25.51 -3.51
CA TRP A 276 -0.19 26.20 -2.95
C TRP A 276 0.25 27.14 -1.82
N ASP A 277 -0.31 28.34 -1.81
CA ASP A 277 -0.24 29.29 -0.70
C ASP A 277 -1.20 28.81 0.40
N GLY A 278 -0.64 28.28 1.49
CA GLY A 278 -1.36 27.64 2.58
C GLY A 278 -1.15 26.11 2.71
N THR A 279 -1.63 25.56 3.83
CA THR A 279 -1.59 24.12 4.12
C THR A 279 -2.89 23.41 3.78
N LEU A 280 -2.83 22.31 3.02
CA LEU A 280 -3.97 21.42 2.83
C LEU A 280 -4.36 20.71 4.13
N ASP A 281 -5.65 20.70 4.45
CA ASP A 281 -6.27 19.76 5.40
C ASP A 281 -6.60 18.40 4.75
N ASP A 282 -7.16 17.47 5.54
CA ASP A 282 -7.44 16.10 5.09
C ASP A 282 -8.47 16.04 3.95
N ASP A 283 -9.47 16.91 3.95
CA ASP A 283 -10.50 16.93 2.91
C ASP A 283 -9.98 17.60 1.64
N GLN A 284 -9.22 18.68 1.78
CA GLN A 284 -8.56 19.37 0.68
C GLN A 284 -7.51 18.48 0.01
N ALA A 285 -6.68 17.77 0.77
CA ALA A 285 -5.70 16.83 0.23
C ALA A 285 -6.37 15.68 -0.53
N ARG A 286 -7.51 15.19 -0.02
CA ARG A 286 -8.32 14.19 -0.72
C ARG A 286 -8.97 14.76 -1.99
N GLU A 287 -9.49 15.98 -1.94
CA GLU A 287 -10.06 16.65 -3.12
C GLU A 287 -9.02 16.85 -4.23
N VAL A 288 -7.80 17.30 -3.89
CA VAL A 288 -6.69 17.45 -4.85
C VAL A 288 -6.30 16.10 -5.46
N TYR A 289 -6.20 15.05 -4.66
CA TYR A 289 -5.94 13.70 -5.18
C TYR A 289 -7.07 13.22 -6.11
N ASP A 290 -8.32 13.30 -5.66
CA ASP A 290 -9.49 12.78 -6.37
C ASP A 290 -9.78 13.52 -7.68
N ALA A 291 -9.37 14.78 -7.79
CA ALA A 291 -9.53 15.59 -9.00
C ALA A 291 -8.80 14.97 -10.21
N ASP A 292 -7.62 14.40 -10.00
CA ASP A 292 -6.74 13.93 -11.07
C ASP A 292 -6.46 12.43 -11.02
N ARG A 293 -6.85 11.71 -9.96
CA ARG A 293 -6.52 10.29 -9.80
C ARG A 293 -6.89 9.42 -10.98
N SER A 294 -8.00 9.72 -11.67
CA SER A 294 -8.46 8.93 -12.82
C SER A 294 -7.59 9.09 -14.06
N LEU A 295 -6.75 10.13 -14.11
CA LEU A 295 -5.79 10.35 -15.20
C LEU A 295 -4.56 9.45 -15.06
N TYR A 296 -4.16 9.13 -13.83
CA TYR A 296 -2.88 8.49 -13.54
C TYR A 296 -3.03 7.08 -12.96
N ARG A 297 -4.11 6.85 -12.24
CA ARG A 297 -4.49 5.55 -11.70
C ARG A 297 -5.74 5.10 -12.41
N SER A 298 -5.79 3.81 -12.74
CA SER A 298 -7.05 3.15 -13.01
C SER A 298 -8.01 3.48 -11.86
N SER A 299 -9.24 3.88 -12.19
CA SER A 299 -10.24 4.19 -11.16
C SER A 299 -10.29 3.06 -10.11
N PRO A 300 -10.48 3.38 -8.82
CA PRO A 300 -10.38 2.44 -7.69
C PRO A 300 -11.44 1.34 -7.68
N ARG A 301 -12.28 1.29 -8.71
CA ARG A 301 -13.01 0.09 -9.07
C ARG A 301 -12.41 -0.37 -10.38
N PRO A 302 -11.78 -1.54 -10.41
CA PRO A 302 -11.34 -2.05 -11.68
C PRO A 302 -12.49 -2.00 -12.71
N SER A 303 -12.17 -1.87 -13.99
CA SER A 303 -13.09 -2.22 -15.08
C SER A 303 -13.51 -3.71 -15.05
N LEU A 304 -12.99 -4.46 -14.06
CA LEU A 304 -13.49 -5.76 -13.65
C LEU A 304 -14.95 -5.65 -13.18
N GLN A 305 -15.78 -6.52 -13.74
CA GLN A 305 -17.18 -6.63 -13.36
C GLN A 305 -17.28 -7.08 -11.91
N GLN A 306 -17.89 -6.25 -11.04
CA GLN A 306 -18.32 -6.70 -9.72
C GLN A 306 -19.50 -7.65 -9.91
N ILE A 307 -19.38 -8.87 -9.39
CA ILE A 307 -20.36 -9.95 -9.58
C ILE A 307 -21.15 -10.27 -8.31
N VAL A 308 -20.63 -9.90 -7.13
CA VAL A 308 -21.37 -9.90 -5.86
C VAL A 308 -21.01 -8.63 -5.08
N SER A 309 -22.02 -7.96 -4.53
CA SER A 309 -21.88 -6.74 -3.74
C SER A 309 -22.91 -6.70 -2.62
N LEU A 310 -22.51 -7.16 -1.45
CA LEU A 310 -23.32 -7.11 -0.23
C LEU A 310 -22.81 -5.97 0.65
N ARG A 311 -23.65 -4.96 0.90
CA ARG A 311 -23.31 -3.87 1.82
C ARG A 311 -24.38 -3.64 2.87
N ALA A 312 -23.99 -3.57 4.15
CA ALA A 312 -24.93 -3.40 5.25
C ALA A 312 -25.63 -2.03 5.24
N ASP A 313 -24.97 -0.98 4.74
CA ASP A 313 -25.55 0.35 4.57
C ASP A 313 -26.59 0.44 3.43
N ARG A 314 -26.66 -0.59 2.59
CA ARG A 314 -27.62 -0.73 1.48
C ARG A 314 -28.23 -2.14 1.43
N ALA A 315 -28.39 -2.78 2.58
CA ALA A 315 -28.82 -4.17 2.68
C ALA A 315 -30.18 -4.42 2.01
N ASN A 316 -31.08 -3.44 1.99
CA ASN A 316 -32.38 -3.54 1.31
C ASN A 316 -32.36 -3.11 -0.17
N GLY A 317 -31.19 -2.82 -0.73
CA GLY A 317 -30.99 -2.28 -2.09
C GLY A 317 -30.83 -0.75 -2.14
N THR A 318 -31.39 -0.02 -1.17
CA THR A 318 -31.37 1.46 -1.13
C THR A 318 -30.78 2.03 0.16
N GLY A 319 -30.87 1.30 1.26
CA GLY A 319 -30.45 1.71 2.59
C GLY A 319 -30.29 0.52 3.54
N PRO A 320 -30.06 0.76 4.84
CA PRO A 320 -29.88 -0.30 5.82
C PRO A 320 -31.16 -1.12 6.00
N ALA A 321 -31.01 -2.38 6.39
CA ALA A 321 -32.09 -3.28 6.72
C ALA A 321 -32.32 -3.35 8.24
N ALA A 322 -33.52 -3.77 8.65
CA ALA A 322 -33.88 -3.97 10.06
C ALA A 322 -34.64 -5.28 10.26
N GLY A 323 -34.44 -5.94 11.39
CA GLY A 323 -35.12 -7.20 11.74
C GLY A 323 -34.50 -8.46 11.14
N ALA A 324 -34.68 -9.58 11.84
CA ALA A 324 -34.07 -10.89 11.58
C ALA A 324 -34.22 -11.45 10.16
N GLY A 325 -35.36 -11.22 9.52
CA GLY A 325 -35.70 -11.80 8.21
C GLY A 325 -35.42 -10.89 7.01
N SER A 326 -34.79 -9.73 7.22
CA SER A 326 -34.58 -8.77 6.12
C SER A 326 -33.49 -9.24 5.16
N PRO A 327 -33.68 -9.04 3.83
CA PRO A 327 -32.74 -9.52 2.82
C PRO A 327 -31.40 -8.79 2.92
N TRP A 328 -30.32 -9.47 2.52
CA TRP A 328 -29.08 -8.80 2.12
C TRP A 328 -29.00 -8.84 0.58
N VAL A 329 -29.49 -7.78 -0.03
CA VAL A 329 -29.60 -7.66 -1.49
C VAL A 329 -28.21 -7.56 -2.11
N ASP A 330 -27.97 -8.37 -3.14
CA ASP A 330 -26.83 -8.20 -4.01
C ASP A 330 -27.02 -6.95 -4.89
N LEU A 331 -26.08 -6.01 -4.77
CA LEU A 331 -26.07 -4.77 -5.55
C LEU A 331 -25.35 -4.94 -6.89
N ALA A 332 -24.71 -6.08 -7.13
CA ALA A 332 -24.21 -6.48 -8.45
C ALA A 332 -25.35 -7.14 -9.24
N GLY A 333 -25.43 -6.89 -10.55
CA GLY A 333 -26.61 -7.26 -11.36
C GLY A 333 -26.97 -8.76 -11.38
N ALA A 334 -28.28 -9.01 -11.57
CA ALA A 334 -29.09 -10.23 -11.34
C ALA A 334 -29.53 -10.41 -9.87
N PRO A 335 -30.82 -10.70 -9.58
CA PRO A 335 -31.42 -10.51 -8.25
C PRO A 335 -31.09 -11.67 -7.30
N ASN A 336 -29.82 -11.85 -6.98
CA ASN A 336 -29.44 -12.74 -5.89
C ASN A 336 -29.62 -12.00 -4.57
N VAL A 337 -30.25 -12.67 -3.60
CA VAL A 337 -30.35 -12.18 -2.23
C VAL A 337 -29.62 -13.20 -1.37
N ALA A 338 -28.65 -12.75 -0.57
CA ALA A 338 -28.10 -13.63 0.43
C ALA A 338 -29.19 -13.91 1.47
N THR A 339 -29.56 -15.18 1.59
CA THR A 339 -30.63 -15.62 2.48
C THR A 339 -30.09 -15.70 3.90
N LEU A 340 -30.65 -14.89 4.79
CA LEU A 340 -30.34 -14.92 6.22
C LEU A 340 -31.09 -16.07 6.90
N ARG A 341 -30.42 -16.82 7.77
CA ARG A 341 -31.03 -17.90 8.57
C ARG A 341 -30.60 -17.79 10.03
N ASN A 342 -31.54 -18.11 10.92
CA ASN A 342 -31.39 -18.19 12.38
C ASN A 342 -31.10 -16.88 13.14
N PHE A 343 -31.04 -15.74 12.45
CA PHE A 343 -30.91 -14.46 13.13
C PHE A 343 -32.08 -14.17 14.07
N ASN A 344 -31.77 -13.75 15.30
CA ASN A 344 -32.78 -13.42 16.32
C ASN A 344 -33.33 -12.00 16.18
N GLY A 345 -32.59 -11.10 15.52
CA GLY A 345 -32.97 -9.70 15.35
C GLY A 345 -32.80 -8.86 16.63
N ASP A 346 -31.87 -9.26 17.51
CA ASP A 346 -31.54 -8.59 18.76
C ASP A 346 -30.11 -8.01 18.73
N ALA A 347 -29.64 -7.48 19.86
CA ALA A 347 -28.33 -6.84 19.99
C ALA A 347 -27.14 -7.78 19.70
N THR A 348 -27.35 -9.09 19.76
CA THR A 348 -26.32 -10.13 19.58
C THR A 348 -26.42 -10.87 18.26
N SER A 349 -27.55 -10.78 17.56
CA SER A 349 -27.79 -11.48 16.29
C SER A 349 -28.71 -10.65 15.39
N GLY A 350 -28.20 -10.21 14.24
CA GLY A 350 -28.94 -9.49 13.20
C GLY A 350 -28.37 -8.11 12.84
N TRP A 351 -29.17 -7.31 12.13
CA TRP A 351 -28.76 -5.98 11.64
C TRP A 351 -28.50 -5.00 12.77
N GLN A 352 -27.34 -4.33 12.75
CA GLN A 352 -26.90 -3.39 13.76
C GLN A 352 -26.29 -2.12 13.14
N GLY A 353 -26.23 -1.05 13.94
CA GLY A 353 -25.54 0.19 13.57
C GLY A 353 -26.46 1.37 13.21
N ASN A 354 -25.86 2.56 13.16
CA ASN A 354 -26.52 3.81 12.80
C ASN A 354 -25.76 4.58 11.69
N GLY A 355 -24.73 3.97 11.12
CA GLY A 355 -23.94 4.54 10.03
C GLY A 355 -22.83 5.51 10.45
N THR A 356 -22.66 5.75 11.76
CA THR A 356 -21.51 6.53 12.27
C THR A 356 -20.24 5.67 12.33
N PRO A 357 -19.04 6.23 12.27
CA PRO A 357 -17.80 5.46 12.44
C PRO A 357 -17.70 4.71 13.78
N ALA A 358 -18.35 5.23 14.84
CA ALA A 358 -18.43 4.56 16.14
C ALA A 358 -19.44 3.39 16.16
N SER A 359 -20.41 3.38 15.24
CA SER A 359 -21.45 2.35 15.16
C SER A 359 -21.88 2.14 13.69
N PRO A 360 -20.99 1.62 12.84
CA PRO A 360 -21.27 1.44 11.43
C PRO A 360 -22.37 0.38 11.22
N TYR A 361 -23.10 0.50 10.10
CA TYR A 361 -24.05 -0.51 9.69
C TYR A 361 -23.34 -1.84 9.45
N ARG A 362 -23.87 -2.92 10.03
CA ARG A 362 -23.29 -4.26 9.98
C ARG A 362 -24.34 -5.35 10.23
N LEU A 363 -24.07 -6.56 9.78
CA LEU A 363 -24.77 -7.76 10.21
C LEU A 363 -23.98 -8.41 11.35
N GLN A 364 -24.59 -8.56 12.53
CA GLN A 364 -24.01 -9.20 13.71
C GLN A 364 -24.38 -10.68 13.73
N PHE A 365 -23.38 -11.54 13.95
CA PHE A 365 -23.51 -12.98 14.11
C PHE A 365 -23.21 -13.35 15.57
N ASP A 366 -23.95 -14.29 16.14
CA ASP A 366 -23.84 -14.69 17.55
C ASP A 366 -22.85 -15.85 17.83
N GLY A 367 -22.35 -16.50 16.78
CA GLY A 367 -21.45 -17.65 16.89
C GLY A 367 -22.13 -18.97 17.24
N LEU A 368 -23.47 -19.07 17.12
CA LEU A 368 -24.24 -20.27 17.40
C LEU A 368 -24.76 -20.95 16.14
N ASP A 369 -25.55 -20.25 15.32
CA ASP A 369 -26.17 -20.82 14.12
C ASP A 369 -26.51 -19.82 12.99
N ASP A 370 -26.13 -18.55 13.16
CA ASP A 370 -26.34 -17.45 12.22
C ASP A 370 -25.56 -17.64 10.91
N ILE A 371 -26.24 -17.59 9.76
CA ILE A 371 -25.60 -17.59 8.44
C ILE A 371 -26.29 -16.69 7.41
N ALA A 372 -25.51 -16.17 6.46
CA ALA A 372 -26.03 -15.63 5.21
C ALA A 372 -25.52 -16.49 4.04
N ALA A 373 -26.41 -16.98 3.18
CA ALA A 373 -26.04 -17.89 2.10
C ALA A 373 -26.49 -17.40 0.71
N ILE A 374 -25.59 -17.48 -0.25
CA ILE A 374 -25.89 -17.35 -1.69
C ILE A 374 -25.99 -18.77 -2.28
N PRO A 375 -27.05 -19.10 -3.05
CA PRO A 375 -27.30 -20.47 -3.53
C PRO A 375 -26.14 -21.09 -4.32
N PRO A 376 -26.00 -22.43 -4.32
CA PRO A 376 -24.95 -23.12 -5.07
C PRO A 376 -25.10 -22.85 -6.58
N ALA A 377 -23.98 -22.75 -7.29
CA ALA A 377 -23.91 -22.50 -8.73
C ALA A 377 -24.68 -21.26 -9.25
N SER A 378 -24.99 -20.30 -8.38
CA SER A 378 -25.76 -19.10 -8.75
C SER A 378 -24.91 -17.94 -9.23
N VAL A 379 -23.60 -17.99 -8.99
CA VAL A 379 -22.62 -17.04 -9.52
C VAL A 379 -21.88 -17.71 -10.68
N ALA A 380 -22.29 -17.38 -11.91
CA ALA A 380 -21.83 -18.07 -13.11
C ALA A 380 -20.32 -17.91 -13.34
N GLU A 381 -19.78 -16.74 -13.00
CA GLU A 381 -18.37 -16.40 -13.13
C GLU A 381 -17.49 -17.21 -12.16
N LEU A 382 -18.06 -17.72 -11.07
CA LEU A 382 -17.37 -18.61 -10.13
C LEU A 382 -17.34 -20.08 -10.59
N GLN A 383 -18.00 -20.44 -11.69
CA GLN A 383 -17.99 -21.81 -12.22
C GLN A 383 -16.79 -22.10 -13.13
N ASN A 384 -16.10 -21.06 -13.60
CA ASN A 384 -14.94 -21.18 -14.48
C ASN A 384 -13.91 -20.08 -14.16
N THR A 385 -13.32 -20.12 -12.96
CA THR A 385 -12.49 -19.02 -12.46
C THR A 385 -11.03 -19.10 -12.95
N SER A 386 -10.64 -18.25 -13.89
CA SER A 386 -9.21 -18.01 -14.20
C SER A 386 -8.62 -16.90 -13.34
N ALA A 387 -9.41 -15.86 -13.04
CA ALA A 387 -9.02 -14.75 -12.17
C ALA A 387 -10.22 -14.14 -11.44
N PHE A 388 -10.04 -13.73 -10.18
CA PHE A 388 -11.05 -13.04 -9.37
C PHE A 388 -10.48 -12.42 -8.11
N THR A 389 -11.31 -11.61 -7.45
CA THR A 389 -11.02 -10.99 -6.16
C THR A 389 -12.20 -11.16 -5.21
N VAL A 390 -11.92 -11.53 -3.96
CA VAL A 390 -12.89 -11.47 -2.85
C VAL A 390 -12.37 -10.50 -1.80
N GLN A 391 -13.21 -9.59 -1.32
CA GLN A 391 -12.85 -8.70 -0.22
C GLN A 391 -14.00 -8.53 0.77
N MET A 392 -13.67 -8.26 2.03
CA MET A 392 -14.64 -8.13 3.10
C MET A 392 -14.19 -7.15 4.18
N TRP A 393 -15.14 -6.39 4.70
CA TRP A 393 -15.00 -5.68 5.98
C TRP A 393 -15.71 -6.46 7.08
N PHE A 394 -14.96 -6.86 8.11
CA PHE A 394 -15.49 -7.61 9.24
C PHE A 394 -14.97 -7.07 10.58
N ARG A 395 -15.73 -7.30 11.65
CA ARG A 395 -15.33 -7.05 13.03
C ARG A 395 -15.05 -8.39 13.68
N ALA A 396 -13.81 -8.58 14.13
CA ALA A 396 -13.35 -9.84 14.73
C ALA A 396 -14.19 -10.22 15.96
N PRO A 397 -14.37 -11.52 16.23
CA PRO A 397 -15.23 -11.98 17.30
C PRO A 397 -14.59 -11.70 18.67
N ALA A 398 -15.41 -11.49 19.70
CA ALA A 398 -14.92 -11.22 21.06
C ALA A 398 -14.06 -12.38 21.62
N ASN A 399 -14.32 -13.61 21.18
CA ASN A 399 -13.57 -14.81 21.50
C ASN A 399 -12.58 -15.21 20.38
N SER A 400 -11.93 -14.24 19.72
CA SER A 400 -11.00 -14.50 18.60
C SER A 400 -9.86 -15.47 18.90
N ALA A 401 -9.50 -15.65 20.17
CA ALA A 401 -8.50 -16.61 20.64
C ALA A 401 -8.99 -18.09 20.68
N SER A 402 -10.25 -18.37 20.30
CA SER A 402 -10.80 -19.73 20.26
C SER A 402 -9.95 -20.68 19.41
N SER A 403 -9.79 -21.92 19.87
CA SER A 403 -9.17 -22.98 19.07
C SER A 403 -10.09 -23.53 17.97
N GLN A 404 -11.39 -23.21 18.04
CA GLN A 404 -12.34 -23.52 16.99
C GLN A 404 -12.24 -22.48 15.88
N TYR A 405 -12.35 -22.92 14.63
CA TYR A 405 -12.49 -22.01 13.51
C TYR A 405 -13.80 -21.23 13.62
N GLN A 406 -13.76 -19.95 13.29
CA GLN A 406 -14.93 -19.09 13.16
C GLN A 406 -14.96 -18.53 11.74
N TYR A 407 -15.79 -19.13 10.89
CA TYR A 407 -15.74 -18.91 9.44
C TYR A 407 -16.40 -17.60 9.02
N LEU A 408 -15.63 -16.73 8.36
CA LEU A 408 -16.11 -15.48 7.78
C LEU A 408 -16.83 -15.74 6.46
N ILE A 409 -16.17 -16.48 5.56
CA ILE A 409 -16.70 -16.89 4.26
C ILE A 409 -16.17 -18.27 3.88
N GLU A 410 -17.01 -19.10 3.25
CA GLU A 410 -16.59 -20.32 2.57
C GLU A 410 -17.39 -20.62 1.29
N TRP A 411 -16.73 -21.16 0.27
CA TRP A 411 -17.34 -22.02 -0.75
C TRP A 411 -16.35 -23.11 -1.17
N LEU A 412 -16.87 -24.24 -1.65
CA LEU A 412 -16.11 -25.43 -2.01
C LEU A 412 -16.56 -26.01 -3.36
N GLN A 413 -15.60 -26.58 -4.10
CA GLN A 413 -15.81 -27.34 -5.32
C GLN A 413 -16.53 -28.66 -5.08
N ALA A 414 -16.30 -29.26 -3.91
CA ALA A 414 -17.06 -30.38 -3.39
C ALA A 414 -17.02 -30.39 -1.86
N PHE A 415 -17.92 -31.14 -1.24
CA PHE A 415 -17.92 -31.32 0.21
C PHE A 415 -16.78 -32.24 0.65
N GLY A 416 -16.32 -32.09 1.90
CA GLY A 416 -15.28 -32.97 2.48
C GLY A 416 -13.84 -32.59 2.13
N TRP A 417 -13.39 -31.41 2.57
CA TRP A 417 -12.00 -30.90 2.45
C TRP A 417 -11.48 -30.84 1.00
N ASP A 418 -12.33 -30.40 0.07
CA ASP A 418 -11.98 -30.17 -1.33
C ASP A 418 -11.59 -28.71 -1.59
N ASP A 419 -11.03 -28.44 -2.78
CA ASP A 419 -10.61 -27.13 -3.25
C ASP A 419 -11.72 -26.08 -3.14
N GLY A 420 -11.35 -24.85 -2.79
CA GLY A 420 -12.31 -23.83 -2.42
C GLY A 420 -11.62 -22.59 -1.86
N VAL A 421 -12.44 -21.70 -1.29
CA VAL A 421 -11.96 -20.59 -0.46
C VAL A 421 -12.62 -20.67 0.89
N GLY A 422 -11.80 -20.60 1.94
CA GLY A 422 -12.25 -20.46 3.31
C GLY A 422 -11.44 -19.36 4.00
N ILE A 423 -12.11 -18.41 4.62
CA ILE A 423 -11.47 -17.40 5.47
C ILE A 423 -12.09 -17.50 6.85
N ALA A 424 -11.25 -17.58 7.89
CA ALA A 424 -11.71 -17.78 9.25
C ALA A 424 -10.80 -17.10 10.28
N VAL A 425 -11.33 -16.89 11.48
CA VAL A 425 -10.56 -16.52 12.66
C VAL A 425 -10.35 -17.75 13.53
N GLN A 426 -9.11 -17.98 13.98
CA GLN A 426 -8.77 -19.07 14.89
C GLN A 426 -7.46 -18.74 15.62
N GLU A 427 -7.40 -19.01 16.93
CA GLU A 427 -6.21 -18.80 17.78
C GLU A 427 -5.65 -17.37 17.70
N GLY A 428 -6.54 -16.37 17.58
CA GLY A 428 -6.16 -14.96 17.49
C GLY A 428 -5.53 -14.57 16.15
N SER A 429 -5.71 -15.37 15.10
CA SER A 429 -5.23 -15.08 13.75
C SER A 429 -6.36 -15.17 12.74
N LEU A 430 -6.36 -14.26 11.77
CA LEU A 430 -7.01 -14.47 10.49
C LEU A 430 -6.25 -15.57 9.74
N ARG A 431 -7.00 -16.50 9.13
CA ARG A 431 -6.45 -17.63 8.38
C ARG A 431 -7.13 -17.75 7.02
N ALA A 432 -6.35 -18.17 6.03
CA ALA A 432 -6.83 -18.39 4.68
C ALA A 432 -6.60 -19.85 4.23
N TYR A 433 -7.65 -20.46 3.70
CA TYR A 433 -7.66 -21.68 2.93
C TYR A 433 -8.00 -21.34 1.48
N LEU A 434 -7.12 -21.64 0.54
CA LEU A 434 -7.30 -21.28 -0.88
C LEU A 434 -7.27 -22.51 -1.81
N GLY A 435 -7.46 -23.71 -1.25
CA GLY A 435 -7.24 -24.98 -1.95
C GLY A 435 -5.79 -25.47 -1.83
N THR A 436 -5.48 -26.57 -2.51
CA THR A 436 -4.11 -27.12 -2.51
C THR A 436 -3.11 -26.22 -3.25
N PRO A 437 -1.88 -25.98 -2.71
CA PRO A 437 -1.30 -26.51 -1.46
C PRO A 437 -1.52 -25.64 -0.21
N LEU A 438 -2.29 -24.56 -0.30
CA LEU A 438 -2.50 -23.62 0.81
C LEU A 438 -3.62 -24.06 1.78
N PHE A 439 -3.23 -24.86 2.76
CA PHE A 439 -4.09 -25.29 3.85
C PHE A 439 -4.03 -24.34 5.05
N TRP A 440 -5.11 -23.60 5.32
CA TRP A 440 -5.35 -22.82 6.55
C TRP A 440 -4.12 -22.08 7.11
N ALA A 441 -3.47 -21.28 6.26
CA ALA A 441 -2.30 -20.51 6.65
C ALA A 441 -2.71 -19.28 7.49
N PRO A 442 -2.01 -18.98 8.60
CA PRO A 442 -2.20 -17.72 9.31
C PRO A 442 -1.66 -16.56 8.45
N VAL A 443 -2.46 -15.50 8.29
CA VAL A 443 -2.12 -14.35 7.44
C VAL A 443 -1.97 -13.05 8.20
N ALA A 444 -2.66 -12.88 9.33
CA ALA A 444 -2.48 -11.73 10.22
C ALA A 444 -3.03 -12.01 11.63
N PRO A 445 -2.43 -11.46 12.70
CA PRO A 445 -3.05 -11.46 14.02
C PRO A 445 -4.32 -10.59 14.04
N VAL A 446 -5.30 -11.00 14.83
CA VAL A 446 -6.54 -10.25 15.04
C VAL A 446 -6.79 -9.99 16.53
N GLU A 447 -7.04 -8.74 16.87
CA GLU A 447 -7.48 -8.34 18.19
C GLU A 447 -9.01 -8.54 18.30
N PRO A 448 -9.54 -8.97 19.46
CA PRO A 448 -10.98 -9.08 19.66
C PRO A 448 -11.69 -7.76 19.36
N ASP A 449 -12.91 -7.83 18.83
CA ASP A 449 -13.80 -6.66 18.74
C ASP A 449 -13.28 -5.50 17.86
N ALA A 450 -12.26 -5.75 17.04
CA ALA A 450 -11.65 -4.79 16.12
C ALA A 450 -12.09 -5.03 14.66
N TRP A 451 -12.21 -3.94 13.90
CA TRP A 451 -12.51 -3.99 12.46
C TRP A 451 -11.25 -4.33 11.66
N TYR A 452 -11.43 -5.16 10.64
CA TYR A 452 -10.41 -5.54 9.67
C TYR A 452 -11.01 -5.57 8.27
N HIS A 453 -10.15 -5.29 7.30
CA HIS A 453 -10.41 -5.60 5.90
C HIS A 453 -9.49 -6.74 5.48
N PHE A 454 -10.03 -7.70 4.71
CA PHE A 454 -9.19 -8.63 3.98
C PHE A 454 -9.54 -8.60 2.49
N ALA A 455 -8.56 -8.93 1.66
CA ALA A 455 -8.80 -9.29 0.27
C ALA A 455 -7.99 -10.54 -0.11
N VAL A 456 -8.54 -11.32 -1.03
CA VAL A 456 -7.83 -12.41 -1.70
C VAL A 456 -7.98 -12.17 -3.20
N THR A 457 -6.86 -12.08 -3.91
CA THR A 457 -6.83 -11.95 -5.38
C THR A 457 -6.20 -13.21 -5.97
N LYS A 458 -6.72 -13.62 -7.13
CA LYS A 458 -6.25 -14.78 -7.88
C LYS A 458 -6.13 -14.41 -9.35
N GLU A 459 -5.00 -14.73 -9.94
CA GLU A 459 -4.77 -14.74 -11.38
C GLU A 459 -4.03 -16.02 -11.80
N PRO A 460 -3.88 -16.31 -13.10
CA PRO A 460 -3.08 -17.46 -13.53
C PRO A 460 -1.65 -17.38 -12.98
N GLY A 461 -1.20 -18.41 -12.28
CA GLY A 461 0.12 -18.52 -11.66
C GLY A 461 0.22 -18.05 -10.20
N GLU A 462 -0.64 -17.14 -9.73
CA GLU A 462 -0.50 -16.51 -8.43
C GLU A 462 -1.83 -16.24 -7.68
N ALA A 463 -1.78 -16.37 -6.35
CA ALA A 463 -2.77 -15.83 -5.43
C ALA A 463 -2.11 -14.96 -4.37
N ARG A 464 -2.79 -13.88 -3.98
CA ARG A 464 -2.31 -12.92 -2.99
C ARG A 464 -3.36 -12.71 -1.91
N VAL A 465 -2.91 -12.59 -0.66
CA VAL A 465 -3.79 -12.24 0.48
C VAL A 465 -3.35 -10.90 1.04
N TYR A 466 -4.33 -10.06 1.32
CA TYR A 466 -4.15 -8.73 1.87
C TYR A 466 -4.94 -8.58 3.15
N VAL A 467 -4.40 -7.83 4.11
CA VAL A 467 -5.08 -7.43 5.33
C VAL A 467 -4.88 -5.94 5.52
N ASN A 468 -5.97 -5.19 5.69
CA ASN A 468 -5.97 -3.73 5.80
C ASN A 468 -5.22 -3.03 4.64
N GLY A 469 -5.38 -3.55 3.42
CA GLY A 469 -4.75 -3.04 2.21
C GLY A 469 -3.27 -3.44 2.03
N ASP A 470 -2.64 -4.08 3.01
CA ASP A 470 -1.25 -4.57 2.91
C ASP A 470 -1.22 -6.02 2.40
N ARG A 471 -0.37 -6.32 1.41
CA ARG A 471 -0.13 -7.70 0.97
C ARG A 471 0.64 -8.47 2.03
N VAL A 472 0.05 -9.53 2.57
CA VAL A 472 0.62 -10.35 3.65
C VAL A 472 1.03 -11.74 3.20
N LEU A 473 0.54 -12.22 2.06
CA LEU A 473 0.87 -13.53 1.50
C LEU A 473 0.89 -13.47 -0.02
N THR A 474 1.84 -14.18 -0.62
CA THR A 474 1.85 -14.57 -2.02
C THR A 474 2.02 -16.08 -2.10
N ALA A 475 1.25 -16.75 -2.96
CA ALA A 475 1.32 -18.18 -3.15
C ALA A 475 1.11 -18.59 -4.61
N PRO A 476 1.75 -19.70 -5.04
CA PRO A 476 1.52 -20.26 -6.38
C PRO A 476 0.06 -20.70 -6.52
N THR A 477 -0.53 -20.47 -7.71
CA THR A 477 -1.98 -20.67 -8.02
C THR A 477 -2.59 -21.86 -7.30
N PRO A 478 -3.30 -21.65 -6.19
CA PRO A 478 -4.10 -22.70 -5.62
C PRO A 478 -5.43 -22.74 -6.39
N ASN A 479 -6.08 -23.89 -6.43
CA ASN A 479 -7.38 -24.02 -7.06
C ASN A 479 -8.45 -23.50 -6.08
N PHE A 480 -9.02 -22.33 -6.35
CA PHE A 480 -10.06 -21.76 -5.51
C PHE A 480 -11.42 -22.48 -5.66
N GLY A 481 -11.49 -23.52 -6.49
CA GLY A 481 -12.65 -24.37 -6.66
C GLY A 481 -13.83 -23.71 -7.38
N HIS A 482 -14.70 -24.55 -7.94
CA HIS A 482 -16.00 -24.08 -8.44
C HIS A 482 -16.93 -23.79 -7.26
N GLN A 483 -17.87 -22.87 -7.42
CA GLN A 483 -18.88 -22.61 -6.39
C GLN A 483 -20.00 -23.66 -6.42
N THR A 484 -19.66 -24.92 -6.11
CA THR A 484 -20.61 -26.06 -6.05
C THR A 484 -21.42 -26.04 -4.76
N SER A 485 -20.82 -25.64 -3.64
CA SER A 485 -21.53 -25.31 -2.41
C SER A 485 -22.18 -23.93 -2.48
N GLU A 486 -23.02 -23.60 -1.49
CA GLU A 486 -23.34 -22.21 -1.20
C GLU A 486 -22.08 -21.36 -0.99
N ILE A 487 -22.15 -20.07 -1.29
CA ILE A 487 -21.24 -19.10 -0.66
C ILE A 487 -21.85 -18.79 0.70
N VAL A 488 -21.19 -19.23 1.76
CA VAL A 488 -21.69 -19.08 3.13
C VAL A 488 -20.89 -18.02 3.83
N LEU A 489 -21.58 -17.05 4.42
CA LEU A 489 -21.04 -16.12 5.40
C LEU A 489 -21.42 -16.59 6.79
N GLY A 490 -20.44 -16.60 7.70
CA GLY A 490 -20.67 -16.87 9.12
C GLY A 490 -20.57 -18.33 9.56
N ALA A 491 -20.32 -19.28 8.65
CA ALA A 491 -20.14 -20.69 8.98
C ALA A 491 -19.40 -21.46 7.86
N SER A 492 -18.95 -22.67 8.19
CA SER A 492 -18.45 -23.62 7.21
C SER A 492 -19.57 -24.47 6.62
N THR A 493 -19.44 -24.84 5.34
CA THR A 493 -20.35 -25.69 4.56
C THR A 493 -19.78 -27.08 4.27
N TRP A 494 -18.60 -27.41 4.79
CA TRP A 494 -17.84 -28.63 4.44
C TRP A 494 -18.58 -29.96 4.68
N ARG A 495 -19.56 -29.99 5.60
CA ARG A 495 -20.29 -31.21 6.01
C ARG A 495 -21.37 -31.65 5.02
N GLY A 496 -21.67 -30.83 4.01
CA GLY A 496 -22.70 -31.13 3.03
C GLY A 496 -23.72 -30.00 2.86
N PRO A 497 -24.63 -30.12 1.87
CA PRO A 497 -25.64 -29.10 1.59
C PRO A 497 -26.48 -28.80 2.84
N GLY A 498 -26.59 -27.52 3.20
CA GLY A 498 -27.39 -27.08 4.36
C GLY A 498 -26.89 -27.52 5.73
N ASN A 499 -25.73 -28.18 5.83
CA ASN A 499 -25.17 -28.66 7.10
C ASN A 499 -23.98 -27.79 7.52
N TYR A 500 -24.29 -26.73 8.28
CA TYR A 500 -23.29 -25.74 8.67
C TYR A 500 -22.64 -26.05 10.03
N ALA A 501 -21.41 -25.58 10.23
CA ALA A 501 -20.66 -25.71 11.48
C ALA A 501 -19.65 -24.56 11.65
N ASP A 502 -19.01 -24.47 12.81
CA ASP A 502 -17.88 -23.55 13.05
C ASP A 502 -18.26 -22.07 12.84
N PHE A 503 -19.36 -21.70 13.52
CA PHE A 503 -20.06 -20.43 13.38
C PHE A 503 -19.25 -19.24 13.89
N PHE A 504 -19.43 -18.09 13.24
CA PHE A 504 -18.73 -16.85 13.51
C PHE A 504 -19.47 -15.98 14.52
N GLY A 505 -18.80 -15.50 15.57
CA GLY A 505 -19.37 -14.63 16.62
C GLY A 505 -18.96 -13.16 16.52
N GLY A 506 -18.98 -12.57 15.31
CA GLY A 506 -18.53 -11.20 15.05
C GLY A 506 -19.49 -10.40 14.16
N SER A 507 -18.99 -9.40 13.43
CA SER A 507 -19.84 -8.64 12.49
C SER A 507 -19.26 -8.63 11.08
N ILE A 508 -20.13 -8.57 10.06
CA ILE A 508 -19.73 -8.33 8.66
C ILE A 508 -20.45 -7.09 8.17
N ALA A 509 -19.73 -6.13 7.60
CA ALA A 509 -20.32 -4.91 7.04
C ALA A 509 -20.43 -4.96 5.52
N GLN A 510 -19.47 -5.61 4.86
CA GLN A 510 -19.42 -5.68 3.41
C GLN A 510 -18.78 -6.97 2.93
N LEU A 511 -19.29 -7.51 1.81
CA LEU A 511 -18.64 -8.49 0.96
C LEU A 511 -18.66 -7.97 -0.47
N GLY A 512 -17.54 -8.11 -1.18
CA GLY A 512 -17.53 -7.97 -2.62
C GLY A 512 -16.76 -9.10 -3.30
N ILE A 513 -17.22 -9.45 -4.50
CA ILE A 513 -16.56 -10.39 -5.40
C ILE A 513 -16.48 -9.75 -6.79
N TRP A 514 -15.31 -9.76 -7.41
CA TRP A 514 -15.06 -9.24 -8.76
C TRP A 514 -14.56 -10.35 -9.67
N GLN A 515 -14.99 -10.32 -10.92
CA GLN A 515 -14.41 -11.13 -11.98
C GLN A 515 -13.07 -10.51 -12.39
N GLY A 516 -11.94 -11.14 -12.05
CA GLY A 516 -10.57 -10.64 -12.24
C GLY A 516 -9.78 -10.33 -10.95
N ALA A 517 -8.46 -10.33 -11.06
CA ALA A 517 -7.56 -10.03 -9.94
C ALA A 517 -7.33 -8.51 -9.81
N MET A 518 -7.56 -7.98 -8.61
CA MET A 518 -7.11 -6.63 -8.25
C MET A 518 -5.59 -6.61 -8.06
N SER A 519 -4.96 -5.49 -8.42
CA SER A 519 -3.56 -5.22 -8.10
C SER A 519 -3.39 -4.80 -6.63
N ASP A 520 -2.15 -4.72 -6.15
CA ASP A 520 -1.84 -4.27 -4.79
C ASP A 520 -2.37 -2.85 -4.51
N SER A 521 -2.24 -1.95 -5.49
CA SER A 521 -2.77 -0.59 -5.40
C SER A 521 -4.30 -0.56 -5.41
N ASP A 522 -4.97 -1.37 -6.26
CA ASP A 522 -6.43 -1.44 -6.29
C ASP A 522 -6.99 -1.92 -4.93
N VAL A 523 -6.38 -2.95 -4.33
CA VAL A 523 -6.79 -3.46 -3.02
C VAL A 523 -6.56 -2.42 -1.92
N ARG A 524 -5.41 -1.73 -1.95
CA ARG A 524 -5.13 -0.64 -1.01
C ARG A 524 -6.15 0.47 -1.12
N ASP A 525 -6.43 0.94 -2.34
CA ASP A 525 -7.37 2.04 -2.58
C ASP A 525 -8.79 1.65 -2.16
N ALA A 526 -9.22 0.40 -2.40
CA ALA A 526 -10.50 -0.13 -1.93
C ALA A 526 -10.59 -0.16 -0.39
N PHE A 527 -9.50 -0.56 0.29
CA PHE A 527 -9.40 -0.48 1.75
C PHE A 527 -9.51 0.96 2.24
N LEU A 528 -8.71 1.87 1.69
CA LEU A 528 -8.66 3.26 2.13
C LEU A 528 -9.98 4.01 1.91
N ALA A 529 -10.70 3.70 0.83
CA ALA A 529 -12.00 4.31 0.55
C ALA A 529 -13.05 4.06 1.65
N ASP A 530 -12.98 2.90 2.30
CA ASP A 530 -13.96 2.49 3.33
C ASP A 530 -13.38 2.51 4.76
N ARG A 531 -12.05 2.62 4.91
CA ARG A 531 -11.36 2.71 6.20
C ARG A 531 -11.97 3.74 7.15
N PRO A 532 -12.30 4.99 6.76
CA PRO A 532 -12.86 5.98 7.68
C PRO A 532 -14.18 5.55 8.34
N ARG A 533 -14.92 4.61 7.73
CA ARG A 533 -16.20 4.11 8.28
C ARG A 533 -16.03 3.04 9.36
N TYR A 534 -14.93 2.29 9.33
CA TYR A 534 -14.74 1.10 10.17
C TYR A 534 -13.52 1.20 11.09
N GLN A 535 -12.50 1.97 10.71
CA GLN A 535 -11.29 2.24 11.49
C GLN A 535 -11.00 3.76 11.51
N PRO A 536 -11.90 4.58 12.06
CA PRO A 536 -11.63 6.00 12.22
C PRO A 536 -10.36 6.19 13.07
N GLN A 537 -9.45 7.07 12.64
CA GLN A 537 -8.36 7.50 13.50
C GLN A 537 -8.94 8.15 14.76
N ALA A 538 -8.27 7.95 15.89
CA ALA A 538 -8.61 8.64 17.14
C ALA A 538 -8.20 10.12 17.04
N THR A 539 -8.94 10.88 16.25
CA THR A 539 -8.95 12.34 16.25
C THR A 539 -10.41 12.75 16.21
N ASP A 540 -10.80 13.70 17.09
CA ASP A 540 -12.15 14.28 17.23
C ASP A 540 -13.06 13.73 18.34
N ALA A 541 -12.51 13.45 19.52
CA ALA A 541 -13.29 13.64 20.74
C ALA A 541 -13.26 15.13 21.12
N VAL A 542 -14.30 15.85 20.68
CA VAL A 542 -14.64 17.21 21.09
C VAL A 542 -14.44 17.39 22.60
N SER A 543 -13.50 18.26 22.97
CA SER A 543 -13.31 18.71 24.34
C SER A 543 -14.49 19.60 24.77
N HIS A 544 -15.62 18.98 25.14
CA HIS A 544 -16.66 19.65 25.90
C HIS A 544 -16.53 19.27 27.37
N ASP A 545 -15.86 20.17 28.09
CA ASP A 545 -16.10 20.57 29.48
C ASP A 545 -16.49 19.48 30.50
N LEU A 546 -15.50 18.99 31.26
CA LEU A 546 -15.72 18.44 32.60
C LEU A 546 -14.61 18.91 33.57
N PRO A 547 -14.96 19.22 34.83
CA PRO A 547 -14.10 20.00 35.72
C PRO A 547 -12.90 19.22 36.26
N ARG A 548 -11.76 19.92 36.28
CA ARG A 548 -10.46 19.47 36.80
C ARG A 548 -10.59 18.82 38.18
N ARG A 549 -10.23 17.53 38.28
CA ARG A 549 -9.74 16.93 39.52
C ARG A 549 -8.26 16.60 39.37
N ARG A 550 -7.46 17.16 40.28
CA ARG A 550 -6.01 16.97 40.42
C ARG A 550 -5.69 15.57 40.95
N GLY A 551 -4.57 15.04 40.46
CA GLY A 551 -3.89 13.81 40.90
C GLY A 551 -4.33 12.61 40.04
N ILE A 552 -3.47 11.75 39.49
CA ILE A 552 -2.12 11.31 39.87
C ILE A 552 -1.49 10.66 38.62
N ALA A 553 -0.18 10.82 38.42
CA ALA A 553 0.73 10.05 37.56
C ALA A 553 0.44 10.01 36.03
N GLU A 554 1.20 10.84 35.33
CA GLU A 554 1.46 10.83 33.89
C GLU A 554 2.22 9.55 33.52
N GLN A 555 1.55 8.58 32.89
CA GLN A 555 2.20 7.49 32.15
C GLN A 555 2.00 7.73 30.65
N VAL A 556 3.12 8.11 30.04
CA VAL A 556 3.33 8.30 28.60
C VAL A 556 2.98 7.01 27.85
N ILE A 557 1.99 7.09 26.95
CA ILE A 557 1.72 6.04 25.95
C ILE A 557 2.73 6.26 24.81
N SER A 558 3.84 5.51 24.85
CA SER A 558 4.81 5.42 23.78
C SER A 558 4.38 4.38 22.75
N GLY A 559 4.53 4.70 21.46
CA GLY A 559 4.23 3.82 20.32
C GLY A 559 4.89 2.44 20.45
N ARG A 560 4.14 1.38 20.10
CA ARG A 560 4.58 -0.02 20.17
C ARG A 560 5.89 -0.21 19.37
N THR A 561 7.02 -0.28 20.07
CA THR A 561 8.24 -0.90 19.53
C THR A 561 7.98 -2.40 19.36
N PRO A 562 8.40 -3.05 18.24
CA PRO A 562 8.32 -4.50 18.14
C PRO A 562 9.04 -5.14 19.34
N ALA A 563 8.42 -6.13 19.99
CA ALA A 563 9.01 -6.84 21.13
C ALA A 563 9.75 -8.08 20.64
N LEU A 564 10.88 -8.42 21.29
CA LEU A 564 11.62 -9.65 21.02
C LEU A 564 10.69 -10.86 21.25
N SER A 565 10.40 -11.62 20.21
CA SER A 565 9.43 -12.73 20.25
C SER A 565 9.94 -13.96 19.51
N LEU A 566 9.48 -15.16 19.92
CA LEU A 566 9.93 -16.44 19.37
C LEU A 566 8.77 -17.45 19.26
N ALA A 567 8.54 -17.93 18.05
CA ALA A 567 7.56 -18.96 17.73
C ALA A 567 8.20 -20.14 17.01
N ALA A 568 8.07 -21.33 17.59
CA ALA A 568 8.36 -22.56 16.86
C ALA A 568 7.13 -22.88 16.01
N LEU A 569 7.31 -23.04 14.70
CA LEU A 569 6.24 -23.54 13.83
C LEU A 569 6.05 -25.04 14.14
N PRO A 570 4.82 -25.55 14.28
CA PRO A 570 4.63 -26.99 14.36
C PRO A 570 5.09 -27.62 13.04
N SER A 571 5.95 -28.63 13.13
CA SER A 571 6.28 -29.49 11.99
C SER A 571 5.02 -30.21 11.54
N SER A 572 4.52 -29.87 10.35
CA SER A 572 3.55 -30.68 9.60
C SER A 572 4.05 -32.13 9.48
N PRO A 573 3.19 -33.16 9.40
CA PRO A 573 3.62 -34.56 9.33
C PRO A 573 4.23 -34.91 7.97
N ALA A 574 5.48 -34.48 7.76
CA ALA A 574 6.54 -35.05 6.92
C ALA A 574 7.80 -34.16 7.14
N PRO A 575 8.90 -34.66 7.74
CA PRO A 575 9.96 -33.79 8.21
C PRO A 575 10.95 -33.52 7.08
N ARG A 576 11.19 -32.25 6.73
CA ARG A 576 12.44 -31.91 6.05
C ARG A 576 13.26 -30.86 6.78
N GLU A 577 12.69 -29.94 7.56
CA GLU A 577 13.48 -28.89 8.22
C GLU A 577 12.88 -28.39 9.56
N LEU A 578 13.75 -28.01 10.51
CA LEU A 578 13.34 -27.30 11.74
C LEU A 578 13.27 -25.80 11.46
N VAL A 579 12.06 -25.28 11.29
CA VAL A 579 11.81 -23.86 10.94
C VAL A 579 11.38 -23.06 12.17
N VAL A 580 12.00 -21.90 12.37
CA VAL A 580 11.78 -21.03 13.53
C VAL A 580 11.38 -19.63 13.07
N ALA A 581 10.24 -19.14 13.58
CA ALA A 581 9.80 -17.77 13.38
C ALA A 581 10.14 -16.90 14.61
N PHE A 582 10.59 -15.67 14.40
CA PHE A 582 10.95 -14.75 15.49
C PHE A 582 10.82 -13.29 15.09
N THR A 583 10.73 -12.39 16.09
CA THR A 583 10.72 -10.93 15.88
C THR A 583 11.94 -10.29 16.52
N LEU A 584 12.66 -9.47 15.77
CA LEU A 584 13.75 -8.64 16.30
C LEU A 584 13.26 -7.20 16.57
N PRO A 585 13.48 -6.65 17.78
CA PRO A 585 13.09 -5.29 18.13
C PRO A 585 13.96 -4.19 17.49
N SER A 586 15.19 -4.52 17.07
CA SER A 586 16.16 -3.54 16.54
C SER A 586 17.08 -4.16 15.48
N SER A 587 17.95 -3.34 14.88
CA SER A 587 19.04 -3.78 13.99
C SER A 587 20.32 -4.19 14.72
N ARG A 588 20.32 -4.25 16.05
CA ARG A 588 21.50 -4.69 16.84
C ARG A 588 21.81 -6.17 16.60
N PRO A 589 23.07 -6.63 16.81
CA PRO A 589 23.42 -8.04 16.65
C PRO A 589 22.49 -8.97 17.45
N ALA A 590 22.01 -10.03 16.80
CA ALA A 590 21.10 -11.00 17.38
C ALA A 590 21.50 -12.43 17.01
N THR A 591 21.33 -13.35 17.95
CA THR A 591 21.68 -14.77 17.80
C THR A 591 20.47 -15.65 18.11
N LEU A 592 20.32 -16.71 17.32
CA LEU A 592 19.36 -17.78 17.55
C LEU A 592 20.12 -19.09 17.85
N ASP A 593 19.99 -19.57 19.08
CA ASP A 593 20.65 -20.76 19.60
C ASP A 593 19.64 -21.91 19.79
N LEU A 594 20.01 -23.11 19.37
CA LEU A 594 19.35 -24.36 19.77
C LEU A 594 20.18 -24.99 20.89
N VAL A 595 19.58 -25.16 22.08
CA VAL A 595 20.27 -25.58 23.31
C VAL A 595 19.70 -26.91 23.80
N ASP A 596 20.57 -27.87 24.17
CA ASP A 596 20.14 -29.15 24.74
C ASP A 596 19.71 -29.02 26.22
N VAL A 597 19.16 -30.09 26.80
CA VAL A 597 18.73 -30.11 28.21
C VAL A 597 19.89 -29.94 29.21
N ALA A 598 21.14 -30.13 28.78
CA ALA A 598 22.33 -29.91 29.59
C ALA A 598 22.85 -28.45 29.48
N GLY A 599 22.16 -27.59 28.73
CA GLY A 599 22.52 -26.19 28.54
C GLY A 599 23.60 -25.96 27.49
N ARG A 600 23.99 -26.99 26.72
CA ARG A 600 25.00 -26.85 25.66
C ARG A 600 24.34 -26.36 24.37
N SER A 601 24.97 -25.36 23.73
CA SER A 601 24.56 -24.88 22.41
C SER A 601 24.87 -25.93 21.35
N VAL A 602 23.83 -26.49 20.74
CA VAL A 602 23.90 -27.50 19.67
C VAL A 602 24.05 -26.85 18.30
N ARG A 603 23.44 -25.67 18.11
CA ARG A 603 23.58 -24.85 16.90
C ARG A 603 23.34 -23.38 17.21
N ARG A 604 24.03 -22.49 16.50
CA ARG A 604 23.91 -21.03 16.61
C ARG A 604 23.82 -20.42 15.21
N HIS A 605 22.89 -19.50 15.02
CA HIS A 605 22.77 -18.68 13.82
C HIS A 605 22.84 -17.19 14.21
N GLU A 606 23.67 -16.43 13.50
CA GLU A 606 23.63 -14.96 13.55
C GLU A 606 22.44 -14.49 12.72
N VAL A 607 21.47 -13.85 13.36
CA VAL A 607 20.21 -13.39 12.74
C VAL A 607 20.06 -11.86 12.79
N GLY A 608 21.00 -11.15 13.42
CA GLY A 608 20.94 -9.69 13.56
C GLY A 608 20.97 -8.92 12.23
N SER A 609 21.58 -9.49 11.18
CA SER A 609 21.59 -8.89 9.84
C SER A 609 20.22 -8.85 9.15
N LEU A 610 19.23 -9.58 9.68
CA LEU A 610 17.87 -9.56 9.14
C LEU A 610 17.10 -8.28 9.50
N GLY A 611 17.62 -7.46 10.42
CA GLY A 611 17.01 -6.19 10.82
C GLY A 611 15.78 -6.34 11.73
N PRO A 612 15.22 -5.23 12.23
CA PRO A 612 14.01 -5.26 13.05
C PRO A 612 12.81 -5.76 12.24
N GLY A 613 11.94 -6.55 12.86
CA GLY A 613 10.78 -7.16 12.19
C GLY A 613 10.68 -8.67 12.40
N SER A 614 9.69 -9.29 11.76
CA SER A 614 9.42 -10.72 11.86
C SER A 614 10.13 -11.52 10.77
N HIS A 615 10.77 -12.60 11.18
CA HIS A 615 11.67 -13.42 10.36
C HIS A 615 11.38 -14.90 10.52
N THR A 616 11.75 -15.69 9.51
CA THR A 616 11.71 -17.15 9.56
C THR A 616 13.04 -17.72 9.07
N VAL A 617 13.65 -18.61 9.86
CA VAL A 617 14.93 -19.26 9.54
C VAL A 617 14.83 -20.77 9.74
N SER A 618 15.44 -21.52 8.81
CA SER A 618 15.65 -22.96 8.95
C SER A 618 16.94 -23.24 9.72
N LEU A 619 16.85 -24.04 10.79
CA LEU A 619 17.99 -24.45 11.59
C LEU A 619 18.67 -25.73 11.05
N GLY A 620 18.11 -26.38 10.03
CA GLY A 620 18.73 -27.52 9.36
C GLY A 620 17.76 -28.65 9.00
N GLU A 621 18.26 -29.60 8.20
CA GLU A 621 17.50 -30.72 7.66
C GLU A 621 17.12 -31.78 8.69
N ALA A 622 16.07 -32.55 8.41
CA ALA A 622 15.62 -33.69 9.22
C ALA A 622 16.76 -34.72 9.43
N GLY A 623 17.04 -35.07 10.69
CA GLY A 623 18.13 -35.97 11.06
C GLY A 623 19.46 -35.28 11.42
N SER A 624 19.57 -33.97 11.23
CA SER A 624 20.76 -33.20 11.67
C SER A 624 20.84 -32.98 13.19
N PHE A 625 19.80 -33.38 13.93
CA PHE A 625 19.73 -33.34 15.39
C PHE A 625 19.13 -34.65 15.93
N PRO A 626 19.63 -35.21 17.05
CA PRO A 626 18.97 -36.33 17.73
C PRO A 626 17.54 -35.97 18.16
N ALA A 627 16.62 -36.93 18.10
CA ALA A 627 15.31 -36.79 18.73
C ALA A 627 15.46 -36.45 20.22
N GLY A 628 14.70 -35.46 20.69
CA GLY A 628 14.83 -34.95 22.04
C GLY A 628 14.17 -33.59 22.25
N VAL A 629 14.22 -33.13 23.49
CA VAL A 629 13.74 -31.81 23.89
C VAL A 629 14.89 -30.81 23.84
N TYR A 630 14.64 -29.66 23.20
CA TYR A 630 15.59 -28.56 23.07
C TYR A 630 14.95 -27.25 23.51
N TRP A 631 15.78 -26.26 23.76
CA TRP A 631 15.38 -24.87 23.94
C TRP A 631 15.91 -24.03 22.79
N LEU A 632 15.00 -23.38 22.08
CA LEU A 632 15.35 -22.29 21.18
C LEU A 632 15.54 -21.04 22.01
N ARG A 633 16.67 -20.33 21.86
CA ARG A 633 16.97 -19.08 22.55
C ARG A 633 17.32 -18.02 21.52
N LEU A 634 16.52 -16.96 21.46
CA LEU A 634 16.81 -15.77 20.67
C LEU A 634 17.36 -14.70 21.60
N ALA A 635 18.54 -14.17 21.32
CA ALA A 635 19.16 -13.10 22.08
C ALA A 635 19.46 -11.88 21.19
N GLN A 636 19.11 -10.68 21.64
CA GLN A 636 19.48 -9.41 21.02
C GLN A 636 19.72 -8.38 22.12
N ASP A 637 20.83 -7.65 22.03
CA ASP A 637 21.12 -6.51 22.92
C ASP A 637 21.10 -6.86 24.43
N GLY A 638 21.67 -8.02 24.80
CA GLY A 638 21.73 -8.50 26.18
C GLY A 638 20.41 -9.04 26.75
N ARG A 639 19.30 -8.96 26.00
CA ARG A 639 18.02 -9.60 26.32
C ARG A 639 17.88 -10.91 25.56
N TRP A 640 17.15 -11.87 26.12
CA TRP A 640 16.83 -13.11 25.42
C TRP A 640 15.44 -13.62 25.75
N VAL A 641 14.84 -14.33 24.80
CA VAL A 641 13.62 -15.13 24.97
C VAL A 641 13.91 -16.57 24.61
N SER A 642 13.23 -17.51 25.27
CA SER A 642 13.39 -18.93 24.96
C SER A 642 12.06 -19.64 24.81
N ARG A 643 12.04 -20.66 23.94
CA ARG A 643 10.88 -21.54 23.74
C ARG A 643 11.31 -22.98 23.64
N ARG A 644 10.52 -23.88 24.23
CA ARG A 644 10.74 -25.32 24.12
C ARG A 644 10.44 -25.79 22.70
N ALA A 645 11.34 -26.58 22.13
CA ALA A 645 11.17 -27.30 20.88
C ALA A 645 11.30 -28.81 21.15
N THR A 646 10.61 -29.62 20.37
CA THR A 646 10.72 -31.09 20.44
C THR A 646 11.01 -31.60 19.04
N VAL A 647 12.13 -32.30 18.90
CA VAL A 647 12.50 -32.99 17.66
C VAL A 647 12.08 -34.45 17.81
N LEU A 648 11.23 -34.92 16.91
CA LEU A 648 10.80 -36.30 16.80
C LEU A 648 11.34 -36.86 15.47
N HIS A 649 11.68 -38.15 15.43
CA HIS A 649 12.05 -38.86 14.20
C HIS A 649 10.88 -39.70 13.70
#